data_AF-M7BGH0-F1
#
_entry.id   AF-M7BGH0-F1
#
_cell.length_a   1.000
_cell.length_b   1.000
_cell.length_c   1.000
_cell.angle_alpha   90.00
_cell.angle_beta   90.00
_cell.angle_gamma   90.00
#
_symmetry.space_group_name_H-M   'P 1'
#
loop_
_entity.id
_entity.type
_entity.pdbx_description
1 polymer ?
#
loop_
_entity_poly.entity_id
_entity_poly.type
_entity_poly.pdbx_seq_one_letter_code
_entity_poly.pdbx_strand_id
1 'polypeptide(L)'
;MLAQEGLSKIAHSSPSEQIAYLLVERTTLLEKLEIADQKLDSHSYIDGLCAAQLQSHNEELEREKVLRNRVERDLDEAARRLQMAHEEIRRLTDELDMLKKEQSKLDPALRLAPQTSESWREEMNKLKDSDRTELQKAMEHNNRLDKEILALRSRVRLLDSERKVFLELVEKLKEEICEYQKNEKPGLVLPGMDETEENACCSLQDKKDPARFEEECAVDKADSGQERRDQNNETVHKRCRKVIDDIEGRNFQLLHKLQKLQREHEDLVERNEELESILGETQNQTREEREHLEGEIEGLHRKMLKSHEEKVEVLESKLSEERDWRKQLASDLEKTQKALKAEKKELHNSKSELMSLYNELQNLRGVAEERDFLNVTHEKLQQENTLLETKVSELSQECEQLNQLVVNQKTDENFTTSERTYKELMTKARILEEQIQILGGEREQLCTKLLESNKKTEELEKQVKGSNEEKQLLQKENAQLRQDILATREQFHNKIEEAVSIKPEMSQETQPLDPRSSECNTALNMSIKQVKAELRQVQSKLTDSTKMCSSLTVQWEHSQQKVKELELELLKHSQSSKLQSSLQEKLALEKSRATDAEKKVKAELRQVQSKLTDSTKMCSSLTVQWEHSQQKVKELELELLKHSQSSKLQSSLQEKLALEKSRATDAEKKVLELQQKLKESHHQLRLTETHVLGRKQMGEELKEAQERETQLRRQFQEEQRKRKLLDQHAEELQQQLRHSHETETLLAKTHAELQVRFQQQEAQLHILEDEKKTASNEHLHCQKTSQNLSEQLSLLQQEKETLHKEYDHLLKQLDIYVRKHNERQLHHKAKLRRAKETFVHEVKQRDVRIKQLESEIVLSRSQTGKEHALIRQITTENENLLQEKRELLQQLNEQEEVERNNKWIISTIQNRVQFLDEENKRLQESTLQLSGQVGILERTLRNIHTHSLEDIRSIGFSECQLLSKMLPRPNTRYYK
;
A
#
# COMPACT_ATOMS: atom_id res chain seq x y z
N MET A 1 -64.17 -89.35 69.20
CA MET A 1 -63.18 -90.05 68.36
C MET A 1 -63.88 -90.86 67.28
N LEU A 2 -64.12 -92.18 67.37
CA LEU A 2 -64.64 -92.98 66.24
C LEU A 2 -65.88 -92.41 65.51
N ALA A 3 -66.87 -91.88 66.23
CA ALA A 3 -68.06 -91.26 65.61
C ALA A 3 -67.82 -89.87 64.97
N GLN A 4 -66.70 -89.21 65.29
CA GLN A 4 -66.27 -87.95 64.65
C GLN A 4 -65.45 -88.23 63.38
N GLU A 5 -64.65 -89.31 63.36
CA GLU A 5 -63.93 -89.81 62.18
C GLU A 5 -64.85 -90.56 61.17
N GLY A 6 -66.18 -90.33 61.23
CA GLY A 6 -67.16 -90.97 60.34
C GLY A 6 -67.49 -92.45 60.63
N LEU A 7 -66.72 -93.15 61.46
CA LEU A 7 -66.87 -94.59 61.79
C LEU A 7 -67.99 -94.88 62.81
N SER A 8 -69.09 -94.12 62.73
CA SER A 8 -70.23 -94.16 63.67
C SER A 8 -70.91 -95.53 63.77
N LYS A 9 -70.92 -96.32 62.71
CA LYS A 9 -71.48 -97.70 62.69
C LYS A 9 -70.76 -98.68 63.61
N ILE A 10 -69.51 -98.38 64.01
CA ILE A 10 -68.62 -99.29 64.73
C ILE A 10 -68.47 -98.88 66.20
N ALA A 11 -68.82 -97.63 66.54
CA ALA A 11 -68.78 -97.10 67.91
C ALA A 11 -69.73 -97.82 68.91
N HIS A 12 -70.56 -98.76 68.44
CA HIS A 12 -71.49 -99.55 69.23
C HIS A 12 -71.19 -101.06 69.25
N SER A 13 -70.16 -101.55 68.54
CA SER A 13 -69.74 -102.97 68.60
C SER A 13 -68.80 -103.22 69.80
N SER A 14 -68.46 -104.49 70.06
CA SER A 14 -67.56 -104.82 71.17
C SER A 14 -66.15 -104.23 70.97
N PRO A 15 -65.38 -103.95 72.05
CA PRO A 15 -64.01 -103.43 71.92
C PRO A 15 -63.10 -104.32 71.05
N SER A 16 -63.30 -105.63 71.08
CA SER A 16 -62.65 -106.61 70.21
C SER A 16 -62.96 -106.41 68.72
N GLU A 17 -64.22 -106.13 68.37
CA GLU A 17 -64.63 -105.86 66.98
C GLU A 17 -64.14 -104.49 66.51
N GLN A 18 -64.15 -103.47 67.38
CA GLN A 18 -63.58 -102.15 67.09
C GLN A 18 -62.09 -102.26 66.77
N ILE A 19 -61.32 -103.00 67.58
CA ILE A 19 -59.89 -103.24 67.34
C ILE A 19 -59.68 -104.06 66.06
N ALA A 20 -60.47 -105.11 65.82
CA ALA A 20 -60.36 -105.91 64.60
C ALA A 20 -60.62 -105.10 63.34
N TYR A 21 -61.64 -104.23 63.33
CA TYR A 21 -61.94 -103.37 62.19
C TYR A 21 -60.83 -102.34 61.94
N LEU A 22 -60.35 -101.67 63.00
CA LEU A 22 -59.24 -100.70 62.89
C LEU A 22 -57.93 -101.35 62.42
N LEU A 23 -57.70 -102.63 62.74
CA LEU A 23 -56.57 -103.38 62.19
C LEU A 23 -56.73 -103.68 60.69
N VAL A 24 -57.95 -104.01 60.23
CA VAL A 24 -58.25 -104.24 58.80
C VAL A 24 -58.21 -102.93 57.99
N GLU A 25 -58.69 -101.83 58.54
CA GLU A 25 -58.49 -100.49 57.96
C GLU A 25 -57.01 -100.12 57.91
N ARG A 26 -56.25 -100.37 58.99
CA ARG A 26 -54.81 -100.14 58.99
C ARG A 26 -54.08 -100.97 57.93
N THR A 27 -54.41 -102.24 57.73
CA THR A 27 -53.79 -103.05 56.66
C THR A 27 -54.20 -102.56 55.27
N THR A 28 -55.47 -102.21 55.03
CA THR A 28 -55.90 -101.70 53.71
C THR A 28 -55.48 -100.26 53.43
N LEU A 29 -55.12 -99.47 54.45
CA LEU A 29 -54.44 -98.17 54.30
C LEU A 29 -52.94 -98.34 54.03
N LEU A 30 -52.27 -99.30 54.67
CA LEU A 30 -50.88 -99.65 54.38
C LEU A 30 -50.74 -100.21 52.96
N GLU A 31 -51.61 -101.13 52.54
CA GLU A 31 -51.64 -101.66 51.17
C GLU A 31 -51.88 -100.55 50.12
N LYS A 32 -52.72 -99.55 50.42
CA LYS A 32 -52.91 -98.36 49.56
C LYS A 32 -51.69 -97.44 49.53
N LEU A 33 -50.95 -97.31 50.63
CA LEU A 33 -49.68 -96.57 50.68
C LEU A 33 -48.58 -97.31 49.89
N GLU A 34 -48.48 -98.63 50.05
CA GLU A 34 -47.52 -99.47 49.32
C GLU A 34 -47.79 -99.46 47.80
N ILE A 35 -49.06 -99.43 47.40
CA ILE A 35 -49.48 -99.21 45.99
C ILE A 35 -49.24 -97.75 45.53
N ALA A 36 -49.14 -96.78 46.44
CA ALA A 36 -48.80 -95.39 46.11
C ALA A 36 -47.28 -95.20 45.95
N ASP A 37 -46.47 -95.79 46.83
CA ASP A 37 -45.00 -95.80 46.71
C ASP A 37 -44.56 -96.57 45.47
N GLN A 38 -45.17 -97.73 45.16
CA GLN A 38 -44.93 -98.45 43.89
C GLN A 38 -45.33 -97.64 42.64
N LYS A 39 -46.18 -96.60 42.77
CA LYS A 39 -46.49 -95.64 41.69
C LYS A 39 -45.52 -94.46 41.61
N LEU A 40 -44.73 -94.21 42.67
CA LEU A 40 -43.63 -93.24 42.66
C LEU A 40 -42.35 -93.90 42.12
N ASP A 41 -42.03 -95.11 42.57
CA ASP A 41 -40.85 -95.86 42.13
C ASP A 41 -40.91 -96.32 40.66
N SER A 42 -42.11 -96.37 40.05
CA SER A 42 -42.28 -96.70 38.62
C SER A 42 -42.09 -95.50 37.66
N HIS A 43 -41.32 -94.49 38.06
CA HIS A 43 -40.94 -93.31 37.25
C HIS A 43 -39.44 -93.17 36.96
N SER A 44 -38.71 -94.29 36.88
CA SER A 44 -37.30 -94.40 36.47
C SER A 44 -36.98 -93.98 35.01
N TYR A 45 -37.83 -93.17 34.37
CA TYR A 45 -37.64 -92.59 33.04
C TYR A 45 -37.83 -91.07 32.99
N ILE A 46 -38.14 -90.40 34.11
CA ILE A 46 -38.35 -88.93 34.16
C ILE A 46 -37.14 -88.17 34.73
N ASP A 47 -36.34 -88.80 35.61
CA ASP A 47 -35.15 -88.20 36.22
C ASP A 47 -34.15 -87.66 35.18
N GLY A 48 -33.96 -88.36 34.07
CA GLY A 48 -33.04 -87.94 33.00
C GLY A 48 -33.43 -86.61 32.33
N LEU A 49 -34.73 -86.29 32.25
CA LEU A 49 -35.20 -84.99 31.74
C LEU A 49 -35.12 -83.91 32.82
N CYS A 50 -35.56 -84.22 34.04
CA CYS A 50 -35.56 -83.24 35.14
C CYS A 50 -34.14 -82.79 35.51
N ALA A 51 -33.17 -83.71 35.58
CA ALA A 51 -31.78 -83.37 35.84
C ALA A 51 -31.19 -82.46 34.74
N ALA A 52 -31.43 -82.78 33.46
CA ALA A 52 -30.95 -81.98 32.34
C ALA A 52 -31.59 -80.58 32.30
N GLN A 53 -32.89 -80.45 32.59
CA GLN A 53 -33.56 -79.16 32.63
C GLN A 53 -33.15 -78.32 33.86
N LEU A 54 -32.90 -78.95 35.02
CA LEU A 54 -32.34 -78.27 36.18
C LEU A 54 -30.90 -77.80 35.94
N GLN A 55 -30.05 -78.59 35.28
CA GLN A 55 -28.72 -78.14 34.87
C GLN A 55 -28.80 -76.99 33.86
N SER A 56 -29.60 -77.12 32.80
CA SER A 56 -29.78 -76.06 31.80
C SER A 56 -30.23 -74.74 32.45
N HIS A 57 -31.25 -74.79 33.31
CA HIS A 57 -31.77 -73.60 34.00
C HIS A 57 -30.76 -73.00 34.98
N ASN A 58 -30.00 -73.82 35.70
CA ASN A 58 -28.98 -73.32 36.62
C ASN A 58 -27.75 -72.73 35.88
N GLU A 59 -27.38 -73.29 34.73
CA GLU A 59 -26.38 -72.68 33.84
C GLU A 59 -26.88 -71.37 33.21
N GLU A 60 -28.15 -71.28 32.82
CA GLU A 60 -28.77 -70.03 32.37
C GLU A 60 -28.80 -68.97 33.48
N LEU A 61 -29.13 -69.37 34.71
CA LEU A 61 -29.10 -68.49 35.89
C LEU A 61 -27.68 -67.99 36.21
N GLU A 62 -26.64 -68.82 36.06
CA GLU A 62 -25.24 -68.37 36.19
C GLU A 62 -24.79 -67.50 35.01
N ARG A 63 -25.24 -67.76 33.79
CA ARG A 63 -25.03 -66.85 32.64
C ARG A 63 -25.70 -65.50 32.89
N GLU A 64 -26.92 -65.48 33.42
CA GLU A 64 -27.64 -64.26 33.78
C GLU A 64 -26.92 -63.50 34.90
N LYS A 65 -26.50 -64.17 35.98
CA LYS A 65 -25.67 -63.57 37.05
C LYS A 65 -24.39 -62.96 36.49
N VAL A 66 -23.66 -63.66 35.62
CA VAL A 66 -22.42 -63.15 35.00
C VAL A 66 -22.68 -61.93 34.10
N LEU A 67 -23.80 -61.91 33.36
CA LEU A 67 -24.23 -60.76 32.57
C LEU A 67 -24.67 -59.59 33.46
N ARG A 68 -25.43 -59.84 34.53
CA ARG A 68 -25.85 -58.85 35.52
C ARG A 68 -24.65 -58.21 36.20
N ASN A 69 -23.73 -59.03 36.71
CA ASN A 69 -22.45 -58.60 37.31
C ASN A 69 -21.52 -57.91 36.30
N ARG A 70 -21.79 -57.99 34.99
CA ARG A 70 -21.11 -57.20 33.96
C ARG A 70 -21.79 -55.85 33.77
N VAL A 71 -23.10 -55.83 33.59
CA VAL A 71 -23.89 -54.60 33.47
C VAL A 71 -23.77 -53.72 34.71
N GLU A 72 -23.78 -54.29 35.92
CA GLU A 72 -23.55 -53.57 37.17
C GLU A 72 -22.16 -52.90 37.21
N ARG A 73 -21.09 -53.60 36.81
CA ARG A 73 -19.74 -53.00 36.71
C ARG A 73 -19.64 -51.93 35.62
N ASP A 74 -20.31 -52.14 34.49
CA ASP A 74 -20.33 -51.18 33.38
C ASP A 74 -21.16 -49.92 33.76
N LEU A 75 -22.20 -50.06 34.60
CA LEU A 75 -22.96 -48.97 35.22
C LEU A 75 -22.17 -48.25 36.31
N ASP A 76 -21.48 -48.95 37.21
CA ASP A 76 -20.57 -48.36 38.21
C ASP A 76 -19.46 -47.54 37.55
N GLU A 77 -18.93 -48.04 36.44
CA GLU A 77 -17.90 -47.37 35.66
C GLU A 77 -18.46 -46.15 34.91
N ALA A 78 -19.68 -46.23 34.38
CA ALA A 78 -20.38 -45.08 33.83
C ALA A 78 -20.67 -44.02 34.92
N ALA A 79 -21.06 -44.44 36.12
CA ALA A 79 -21.29 -43.56 37.27
C ALA A 79 -20.01 -42.85 37.73
N ARG A 80 -18.88 -43.58 37.82
CA ARG A 80 -17.56 -42.98 38.09
C ARG A 80 -17.16 -41.94 37.03
N ARG A 81 -17.37 -42.24 35.75
CA ARG A 81 -17.07 -41.29 34.65
C ARG A 81 -17.97 -40.06 34.69
N LEU A 82 -19.26 -40.24 34.97
CA LEU A 82 -20.21 -39.14 35.17
C LEU A 82 -19.82 -38.27 36.38
N GLN A 83 -19.39 -38.88 37.48
CA GLN A 83 -18.90 -38.16 38.66
C GLN A 83 -17.64 -37.34 38.33
N MET A 84 -16.65 -37.92 37.65
CA MET A 84 -15.46 -37.17 37.21
C MET A 84 -15.81 -36.01 36.26
N ALA A 85 -16.76 -36.21 35.35
CA ALA A 85 -17.24 -35.13 34.47
C ALA A 85 -17.93 -34.00 35.26
N HIS A 86 -18.75 -34.31 36.27
CA HIS A 86 -19.34 -33.30 37.15
C HIS A 86 -18.30 -32.60 38.04
N GLU A 87 -17.23 -33.30 38.43
CA GLU A 87 -16.10 -32.72 39.18
C GLU A 87 -15.33 -31.70 38.32
N GLU A 88 -15.04 -32.07 37.07
CA GLU A 88 -14.34 -31.21 36.10
C GLU A 88 -15.19 -30.02 35.65
N ILE A 89 -16.50 -30.20 35.41
CA ILE A 89 -17.43 -29.09 35.12
C ILE A 89 -17.46 -28.11 36.29
N ARG A 90 -17.40 -28.58 37.54
CA ARG A 90 -17.32 -27.72 38.72
C ARG A 90 -16.00 -26.95 38.76
N ARG A 91 -14.88 -27.65 38.60
CA ARG A 91 -13.53 -27.06 38.54
C ARG A 91 -13.43 -25.94 37.50
N LEU A 92 -13.92 -26.19 36.28
CA LEU A 92 -13.95 -25.21 35.19
C LEU A 92 -14.92 -24.04 35.47
N THR A 93 -16.02 -24.29 36.18
CA THR A 93 -16.95 -23.22 36.63
C THR A 93 -16.31 -22.32 37.68
N ASP A 94 -15.61 -22.91 38.66
CA ASP A 94 -14.87 -22.19 39.69
C ASP A 94 -13.71 -21.36 39.08
N GLU A 95 -12.99 -21.92 38.10
CA GLU A 95 -11.97 -21.19 37.33
C GLU A 95 -12.56 -20.02 36.52
N LEU A 96 -13.69 -20.23 35.84
CA LEU A 96 -14.39 -19.16 35.12
C LEU A 96 -14.88 -18.05 36.06
N ASP A 97 -15.38 -18.39 37.25
CA ASP A 97 -15.81 -17.40 38.24
C ASP A 97 -14.64 -16.69 38.94
N MET A 98 -13.48 -17.32 39.04
CA MET A 98 -12.23 -16.65 39.44
C MET A 98 -11.76 -15.67 38.36
N LEU A 99 -11.74 -16.07 37.08
CA LEU A 99 -11.38 -15.19 35.96
C LEU A 99 -12.34 -13.99 35.84
N LYS A 100 -13.66 -14.18 36.02
CA LYS A 100 -14.63 -13.07 36.09
C LYS A 100 -14.33 -12.10 37.26
N LYS A 101 -13.94 -12.62 38.43
CA LYS A 101 -13.53 -11.81 39.59
C LYS A 101 -12.21 -11.07 39.37
N GLU A 102 -11.33 -11.57 38.49
CA GLU A 102 -10.10 -10.87 38.12
C GLU A 102 -10.36 -9.81 37.05
N GLN A 103 -11.19 -10.11 36.06
CA GLN A 103 -11.65 -9.14 35.08
C GLN A 103 -12.36 -7.94 35.75
N SER A 104 -13.20 -8.18 36.77
CA SER A 104 -13.87 -7.11 37.53
C SER A 104 -12.94 -6.25 38.38
N LYS A 105 -11.69 -6.68 38.65
CA LYS A 105 -10.65 -5.85 39.27
C LYS A 105 -9.92 -4.95 38.28
N LEU A 106 -9.96 -5.27 36.98
CA LEU A 106 -9.33 -4.49 35.90
C LEU A 106 -10.28 -3.42 35.34
N ASP A 107 -11.60 -3.66 35.40
CA ASP A 107 -12.66 -2.74 34.97
C ASP A 107 -12.53 -1.30 35.55
N PRO A 108 -12.17 -1.09 36.84
CA PRO A 108 -11.93 0.24 37.39
C PRO A 108 -10.77 0.99 36.75
N ALA A 109 -9.66 0.30 36.42
CA ALA A 109 -8.52 0.92 35.74
C ALA A 109 -8.87 1.30 34.30
N LEU A 110 -9.64 0.45 33.61
CA LEU A 110 -10.17 0.74 32.27
C LEU A 110 -11.17 1.92 32.26
N ARG A 111 -11.87 2.19 33.37
CA ARG A 111 -12.76 3.36 33.51
C ARG A 111 -12.03 4.66 33.88
N LEU A 112 -10.84 4.58 34.50
CA LEU A 112 -10.02 5.74 34.85
C LEU A 112 -9.16 6.24 33.68
N ALA A 113 -8.75 5.37 32.75
CA ALA A 113 -7.95 5.74 31.59
C ALA A 113 -8.62 6.75 30.63
N PRO A 114 -9.94 6.71 30.37
CA PRO A 114 -10.64 7.78 29.66
C PRO A 114 -10.54 9.13 30.38
N GLN A 115 -10.74 9.16 31.70
CA GLN A 115 -10.74 10.41 32.48
C GLN A 115 -9.36 11.08 32.51
N THR A 116 -8.27 10.32 32.57
CA THR A 116 -6.92 10.89 32.44
C THR A 116 -6.64 11.36 31.02
N SER A 117 -7.12 10.65 30.00
CA SER A 117 -7.06 11.08 28.59
C SER A 117 -7.84 12.38 28.32
N GLU A 118 -8.98 12.57 28.99
CA GLU A 118 -9.76 13.81 28.96
C GLU A 118 -9.05 14.96 29.69
N SER A 119 -8.43 14.71 30.85
CA SER A 119 -7.60 15.70 31.56
C SER A 119 -6.42 16.19 30.71
N TRP A 120 -5.66 15.28 30.09
CA TRP A 120 -4.56 15.64 29.18
C TRP A 120 -5.05 16.38 27.92
N ARG A 121 -6.26 16.06 27.43
CA ARG A 121 -6.88 16.77 26.31
C ARG A 121 -7.27 18.20 26.69
N GLU A 122 -7.82 18.40 27.89
CA GLU A 122 -8.08 19.75 28.41
C GLU A 122 -6.81 20.56 28.62
N GLU A 123 -5.76 19.98 29.19
CA GLU A 123 -4.47 20.66 29.38
C GLU A 123 -3.82 21.05 28.04
N MET A 124 -3.82 20.14 27.05
CA MET A 124 -3.36 20.45 25.70
C MET A 124 -4.18 21.56 25.03
N ASN A 125 -5.49 21.64 25.30
CA ASN A 125 -6.32 22.73 24.79
C ASN A 125 -6.02 24.06 25.49
N LYS A 126 -5.90 24.06 26.83
CA LYS A 126 -5.51 25.24 27.63
C LYS A 126 -4.13 25.78 27.23
N LEU A 127 -3.19 24.89 26.87
CA LEU A 127 -1.88 25.27 26.34
C LEU A 127 -2.01 25.91 24.95
N LYS A 128 -2.72 25.28 24.00
CA LYS A 128 -2.96 25.84 22.65
C LYS A 128 -3.66 27.20 22.68
N ASP A 129 -4.61 27.39 23.58
CA ASP A 129 -5.27 28.69 23.75
C ASP A 129 -4.30 29.72 24.35
N SER A 130 -3.43 29.33 25.28
CA SER A 130 -2.36 30.17 25.81
C SER A 130 -1.38 30.61 24.71
N ASP A 131 -0.80 29.65 23.98
CA ASP A 131 0.09 29.87 22.82
C ASP A 131 -0.55 30.81 21.80
N ARG A 132 -1.84 30.61 21.50
CA ARG A 132 -2.61 31.47 20.59
C ARG A 132 -2.75 32.90 21.12
N THR A 133 -2.96 33.11 22.42
CA THR A 133 -2.96 34.48 22.98
C THR A 133 -1.56 35.11 23.01
N GLU A 134 -0.49 34.33 23.17
CA GLU A 134 0.87 34.86 23.14
C GLU A 134 1.31 35.23 21.73
N LEU A 135 1.00 34.40 20.74
CA LEU A 135 1.16 34.73 19.32
C LEU A 135 0.36 35.99 18.95
N GLN A 136 -0.90 36.12 19.40
CA GLN A 136 -1.71 37.32 19.19
C GLN A 136 -1.07 38.57 19.81
N LYS A 137 -0.56 38.49 21.05
CA LYS A 137 0.17 39.60 21.71
C LYS A 137 1.43 39.98 20.94
N ALA A 138 2.20 38.99 20.46
CA ALA A 138 3.41 39.22 19.65
C ALA A 138 3.08 39.86 18.29
N MET A 139 2.02 39.41 17.62
CA MET A 139 1.51 40.04 16.39
C MET A 139 1.07 41.49 16.66
N GLU A 140 0.35 41.76 17.74
CA GLU A 140 -0.05 43.12 18.12
C GLU A 140 1.14 44.02 18.50
N HIS A 141 2.18 43.46 19.12
CA HIS A 141 3.42 44.16 19.43
C HIS A 141 4.18 44.55 18.16
N ASN A 142 4.38 43.61 17.23
CA ASN A 142 5.03 43.89 15.96
C ASN A 142 4.23 44.92 15.13
N ASN A 143 2.89 44.80 15.11
CA ASN A 143 2.00 45.80 14.50
C ASN A 143 2.04 47.20 15.18
N ARG A 144 2.64 47.36 16.36
CA ARG A 144 2.96 48.67 16.96
C ARG A 144 4.33 49.15 16.51
N LEU A 145 5.35 48.28 16.59
CA LEU A 145 6.70 48.57 16.09
C LEU A 145 6.70 48.98 14.62
N ASP A 146 5.94 48.31 13.75
CA ASP A 146 5.82 48.68 12.33
C ASP A 146 5.25 50.10 12.13
N LYS A 147 4.28 50.50 12.97
CA LYS A 147 3.70 51.86 12.94
C LYS A 147 4.71 52.89 13.45
N GLU A 148 5.48 52.56 14.48
CA GLU A 148 6.56 53.41 15.00
C GLU A 148 7.70 53.54 13.98
N ILE A 149 8.10 52.45 13.32
CA ILE A 149 9.07 52.45 12.22
C ILE A 149 8.58 53.30 11.03
N LEU A 150 7.30 53.20 10.66
CA LEU A 150 6.71 54.04 9.61
C LEU A 150 6.63 55.52 10.01
N ALA A 151 6.34 55.83 11.28
CA ALA A 151 6.37 57.19 11.81
C ALA A 151 7.79 57.77 11.83
N LEU A 152 8.78 57.00 12.31
CA LEU A 152 10.20 57.36 12.34
C LEU A 152 10.74 57.57 10.92
N ARG A 153 10.48 56.66 9.98
CA ARG A 153 10.85 56.83 8.55
C ARG A 153 10.20 58.07 7.93
N SER A 154 9.02 58.46 8.38
CA SER A 154 8.35 59.69 7.91
C SER A 154 8.95 60.95 8.55
N ARG A 155 9.35 60.88 9.83
CA ARG A 155 10.07 61.94 10.54
C ARG A 155 11.47 62.18 9.96
N VAL A 156 12.20 61.12 9.62
CA VAL A 156 13.50 61.19 8.93
C VAL A 156 13.35 61.88 7.57
N ARG A 157 12.40 61.44 6.72
CA ARG A 157 12.13 62.10 5.42
C ARG A 157 11.76 63.59 5.54
N LEU A 158 11.07 63.98 6.62
CA LEU A 158 10.81 65.39 6.91
C LEU A 158 12.10 66.14 7.25
N LEU A 159 12.92 65.61 8.17
CA LEU A 159 14.21 66.18 8.56
C LEU A 159 15.20 66.26 7.39
N ASP A 160 15.19 65.29 6.47
CA ASP A 160 15.99 65.33 5.24
C ASP A 160 15.50 66.43 4.27
N SER A 161 14.17 66.66 4.19
CA SER A 161 13.63 67.78 3.40
C SER A 161 13.94 69.14 4.02
N GLU A 162 13.86 69.27 5.35
CA GLU A 162 14.31 70.45 6.10
C GLU A 162 15.81 70.70 5.87
N ARG A 163 16.65 69.66 6.02
CA ARG A 163 18.09 69.69 5.73
C ARG A 163 18.38 70.13 4.30
N LYS A 164 17.63 69.64 3.31
CA LYS A 164 17.80 70.06 1.91
C LYS A 164 17.49 71.55 1.73
N VAL A 165 16.40 72.05 2.31
CA VAL A 165 16.06 73.49 2.28
C VAL A 165 17.15 74.34 2.95
N PHE A 166 17.74 73.87 4.05
CA PHE A 166 18.89 74.54 4.68
C PHE A 166 20.14 74.51 3.79
N LEU A 167 20.43 73.43 3.07
CA LEU A 167 21.53 73.38 2.10
C LEU A 167 21.31 74.34 0.93
N GLU A 168 20.12 74.35 0.33
CA GLU A 168 19.74 75.29 -0.74
C GLU A 168 19.80 76.76 -0.28
N LEU A 169 19.55 77.05 1.01
CA LEU A 169 19.73 78.39 1.61
C LEU A 169 21.21 78.73 1.83
N VAL A 170 22.02 77.77 2.29
CA VAL A 170 23.48 77.95 2.44
C VAL A 170 24.15 78.15 1.07
N GLU A 171 23.67 77.50 0.02
CA GLU A 171 24.14 77.72 -1.35
C GLU A 171 23.80 79.13 -1.84
N LYS A 172 22.55 79.59 -1.67
CA LYS A 172 22.17 80.98 -1.99
C LYS A 172 22.99 82.01 -1.21
N LEU A 173 23.25 81.78 0.07
CA LEU A 173 24.12 82.65 0.88
C LEU A 173 25.57 82.64 0.39
N LYS A 174 26.10 81.49 -0.08
CA LYS A 174 27.42 81.43 -0.75
C LYS A 174 27.42 82.18 -2.08
N GLU A 175 26.34 82.09 -2.86
CA GLU A 175 26.19 82.84 -4.13
C GLU A 175 26.13 84.35 -3.87
N GLU A 176 25.34 84.80 -2.90
CA GLU A 176 25.29 86.20 -2.46
C GLU A 176 26.66 86.69 -1.98
N ILE A 177 27.37 85.93 -1.14
CA ILE A 177 28.74 86.26 -0.71
C ILE A 177 29.69 86.34 -1.91
N CYS A 178 29.57 85.44 -2.89
CA CYS A 178 30.35 85.49 -4.14
C CYS A 178 30.00 86.73 -4.99
N GLU A 179 28.74 87.17 -5.04
CA GLU A 179 28.30 88.40 -5.72
C GLU A 179 28.89 89.64 -5.03
N TYR A 180 28.78 89.74 -3.69
CA TYR A 180 29.39 90.82 -2.91
C TYR A 180 30.92 90.89 -3.13
N GLN A 181 31.62 89.75 -3.11
CA GLN A 181 33.07 89.69 -3.36
C GLN A 181 33.46 90.10 -4.80
N LYS A 182 32.63 89.83 -5.81
CA LYS A 182 32.84 90.30 -7.20
C LYS A 182 32.62 91.81 -7.32
N ASN A 183 31.67 92.36 -6.57
CA ASN A 183 31.27 93.77 -6.66
C ASN A 183 32.25 94.75 -5.99
N GLU A 184 33.15 94.28 -5.12
CA GLU A 184 34.01 95.16 -4.30
C GLU A 184 35.42 95.45 -4.89
N LYS A 185 35.80 94.92 -6.07
CA LYS A 185 37.15 95.14 -6.65
C LYS A 185 37.22 95.35 -8.18
N PRO A 186 37.37 96.61 -8.63
CA PRO A 186 37.86 96.94 -9.96
C PRO A 186 39.38 97.21 -9.96
N GLY A 187 40.18 96.15 -10.19
CA GLY A 187 41.52 96.25 -10.76
C GLY A 187 42.74 96.32 -9.82
N LEU A 188 43.63 95.33 -9.96
CA LEU A 188 44.98 95.61 -10.46
C LEU A 188 45.52 94.36 -11.20
N VAL A 189 46.58 94.53 -11.98
CA VAL A 189 47.10 93.52 -12.92
C VAL A 189 48.47 93.02 -12.45
N LEU A 190 48.73 91.71 -12.56
CA LEU A 190 49.92 91.04 -13.15
C LEU A 190 49.82 89.50 -12.91
N PRO A 191 50.57 88.65 -13.64
CA PRO A 191 50.06 87.33 -14.03
C PRO A 191 50.79 86.12 -13.43
N GLY A 192 50.03 85.02 -13.33
CA GLY A 192 50.36 83.66 -13.81
C GLY A 192 51.70 83.02 -13.43
N MET A 193 51.59 81.86 -12.76
CA MET A 193 52.45 80.71 -13.04
C MET A 193 51.64 79.42 -12.86
N ASP A 194 51.96 78.42 -13.67
CA ASP A 194 51.14 77.22 -13.87
C ASP A 194 51.40 76.12 -12.83
N GLU A 195 50.50 75.13 -12.83
CA GLU A 195 50.54 73.94 -11.99
C GLU A 195 51.83 73.12 -12.23
N THR A 196 52.50 72.72 -11.14
CA THR A 196 53.48 71.63 -11.13
C THR A 196 53.33 70.81 -9.84
N GLU A 197 53.62 69.52 -9.93
CA GLU A 197 53.29 68.50 -8.94
C GLU A 197 54.38 68.32 -7.87
N GLU A 198 54.25 67.24 -7.09
CA GLU A 198 55.31 66.54 -6.33
C GLU A 198 55.81 67.11 -4.98
N ASN A 199 55.25 66.51 -3.93
CA ASN A 199 55.97 65.63 -2.98
C ASN A 199 56.91 66.20 -1.89
N ALA A 200 57.23 65.28 -0.97
CA ALA A 200 58.26 65.32 0.08
C ALA A 200 58.07 66.34 1.22
N CYS A 201 57.46 65.87 2.33
CA CYS A 201 57.71 66.47 3.64
C CYS A 201 59.16 66.21 4.10
N CYS A 202 59.58 67.06 5.06
CA CYS A 202 60.38 66.65 6.21
C CYS A 202 61.89 66.39 5.98
N SER A 203 62.73 67.33 6.43
CA SER A 203 63.85 67.02 7.34
C SER A 203 64.48 68.25 8.02
N LEU A 204 64.34 68.29 9.34
CA LEU A 204 65.35 68.64 10.35
C LEU A 204 66.47 69.65 9.99
N GLN A 205 66.57 70.74 10.76
CA GLN A 205 67.58 70.83 11.84
C GLN A 205 67.41 72.05 12.76
N ASP A 206 67.78 71.89 14.04
CA ASP A 206 67.81 72.95 15.04
C ASP A 206 68.89 74.03 14.78
N LYS A 207 68.63 75.27 15.23
CA LYS A 207 69.58 76.03 16.08
C LYS A 207 68.97 77.26 16.78
N LYS A 208 68.76 77.06 18.07
CA LYS A 208 68.95 77.96 19.22
C LYS A 208 69.45 79.42 19.01
N ASP A 209 68.73 80.29 19.71
CA ASP A 209 69.19 81.30 20.70
C ASP A 209 69.74 82.68 20.23
N PRO A 210 69.65 83.73 21.09
CA PRO A 210 69.56 85.13 20.62
C PRO A 210 70.61 86.12 21.18
N ALA A 211 70.72 87.29 20.55
CA ALA A 211 71.30 88.54 21.09
C ALA A 211 70.70 89.75 20.33
N ARG A 212 70.10 90.74 21.00
CA ARG A 212 70.71 92.02 21.45
C ARG A 212 71.46 92.81 20.36
N PHE A 213 71.06 94.07 20.17
CA PHE A 213 71.93 95.22 20.48
C PHE A 213 71.08 96.46 20.83
N GLU A 214 71.61 97.30 21.71
CA GLU A 214 71.03 98.56 22.21
C GLU A 214 72.00 99.72 21.88
N GLU A 215 71.51 100.97 21.90
CA GLU A 215 72.31 102.23 21.81
C GLU A 215 73.11 102.39 20.49
N GLU A 216 73.72 103.52 20.11
CA GLU A 216 73.83 104.92 20.59
C GLU A 216 73.75 105.83 19.32
N CYS A 217 73.67 107.17 19.29
CA CYS A 217 73.67 108.28 20.25
C CYS A 217 72.86 109.47 19.64
N ALA A 218 72.96 110.69 20.18
CA ALA A 218 72.39 111.93 19.63
C ALA A 218 73.47 112.95 19.20
N VAL A 219 73.11 113.93 18.36
CA VAL A 219 73.92 115.13 18.08
C VAL A 219 73.00 116.36 17.98
N ASP A 220 73.40 117.47 18.62
CA ASP A 220 72.59 118.68 18.82
C ASP A 220 72.52 119.66 17.62
N LYS A 221 71.40 120.40 17.48
CA LYS A 221 71.30 121.87 17.77
C LYS A 221 70.08 122.58 17.15
N ALA A 222 69.36 123.33 18.00
CA ALA A 222 68.47 124.47 17.68
C ALA A 222 67.28 124.18 16.71
N ASP A 223 66.23 124.99 16.60
CA ASP A 223 65.88 126.27 17.25
C ASP A 223 64.38 126.26 17.65
N SER A 224 63.89 127.39 18.17
CA SER A 224 62.58 127.61 18.81
C SER A 224 61.33 127.40 17.94
N GLY A 225 60.26 126.85 18.57
CA GLY A 225 58.87 127.16 18.22
C GLY A 225 57.97 126.01 17.73
N GLN A 226 57.48 125.13 18.62
CA GLN A 226 56.49 124.09 18.25
C GLN A 226 55.38 123.78 19.29
N GLU A 227 55.46 124.23 20.55
CA GLU A 227 54.68 123.74 21.72
C GLU A 227 53.14 123.65 21.59
N ARG A 228 52.51 124.31 20.61
CA ARG A 228 51.06 124.17 20.34
C ARG A 228 50.67 123.02 19.41
N ARG A 229 51.61 122.41 18.68
CA ARG A 229 51.30 121.29 17.77
C ARG A 229 51.32 119.95 18.50
N ASP A 230 52.20 119.80 19.47
CA ASP A 230 52.54 118.49 20.05
C ASP A 230 51.47 117.99 21.02
N GLN A 231 50.83 118.86 21.81
CA GLN A 231 49.71 118.47 22.70
C GLN A 231 48.49 117.91 21.94
N ASN A 232 48.23 118.41 20.72
CA ASN A 232 47.14 117.90 19.89
C ASN A 232 47.53 116.56 19.22
N ASN A 233 48.78 116.44 18.77
CA ASN A 233 49.32 115.17 18.29
C ASN A 233 49.34 114.10 19.40
N GLU A 234 49.75 114.43 20.62
CA GLU A 234 49.83 113.50 21.74
C GLU A 234 48.44 112.99 22.18
N THR A 235 47.42 113.86 22.18
CA THR A 235 46.02 113.48 22.49
C THR A 235 45.32 112.75 21.33
N VAL A 236 45.83 112.86 20.10
CA VAL A 236 45.46 111.97 18.99
C VAL A 236 46.18 110.62 19.14
N HIS A 237 47.50 110.59 19.36
CA HIS A 237 48.27 109.37 19.58
C HIS A 237 47.77 108.55 20.77
N LYS A 238 47.35 109.17 21.88
CA LYS A 238 46.73 108.48 23.02
C LYS A 238 45.38 107.84 22.67
N ARG A 239 44.60 108.43 21.76
CA ARG A 239 43.37 107.81 21.22
C ARG A 239 43.68 106.71 20.21
N CYS A 240 44.62 106.92 19.29
CA CYS A 240 45.04 105.91 18.32
C CYS A 240 45.65 104.69 19.03
N ARG A 241 46.53 104.88 20.02
CA ARG A 241 47.04 103.83 20.89
C ARG A 241 45.90 103.08 21.57
N LYS A 242 44.99 103.76 22.28
CA LYS A 242 43.86 103.05 22.91
C LYS A 242 43.01 102.25 21.90
N VAL A 243 42.77 102.78 20.70
CA VAL A 243 42.04 102.03 19.65
C VAL A 243 42.83 100.82 19.14
N ILE A 244 44.16 100.93 19.05
CA ILE A 244 45.05 99.81 18.74
C ILE A 244 45.00 98.78 19.89
N ASP A 245 45.18 99.20 21.15
CA ASP A 245 45.11 98.33 22.33
C ASP A 245 43.73 97.61 22.43
N ASP A 246 42.63 98.34 22.15
CA ASP A 246 41.27 97.80 22.08
C ASP A 246 41.07 96.84 20.88
N ILE A 247 41.85 96.95 19.81
CA ILE A 247 41.84 96.02 18.65
C ILE A 247 42.73 94.80 18.92
N GLU A 248 43.92 95.00 19.47
CA GLU A 248 44.86 93.94 19.88
C GLU A 248 44.23 93.04 20.96
N GLY A 249 43.54 93.62 21.94
CA GLY A 249 42.76 92.86 22.93
C GLY A 249 41.61 92.04 22.32
N ARG A 250 40.94 92.56 21.27
CA ARG A 250 39.91 91.81 20.52
C ARG A 250 40.54 90.71 19.66
N ASN A 251 41.67 90.98 19.00
CA ASN A 251 42.41 90.00 18.21
C ASN A 251 42.95 88.87 19.09
N PHE A 252 43.46 89.17 20.29
CA PHE A 252 43.88 88.16 21.27
C PHE A 252 42.71 87.27 21.72
N GLN A 253 41.54 87.86 22.00
CA GLN A 253 40.33 87.09 22.32
C GLN A 253 39.83 86.23 21.15
N LEU A 254 39.95 86.72 19.91
CA LEU A 254 39.61 85.95 18.70
C LEU A 254 40.60 84.81 18.44
N LEU A 255 41.90 85.05 18.59
CA LEU A 255 42.95 84.03 18.49
C LEU A 255 42.76 82.94 19.56
N HIS A 256 42.48 83.31 20.81
CA HIS A 256 42.18 82.34 21.87
C HIS A 256 40.91 81.51 21.58
N LYS A 257 39.86 82.14 21.03
CA LYS A 257 38.66 81.41 20.57
C LYS A 257 38.96 80.47 19.41
N LEU A 258 39.76 80.91 18.43
CA LEU A 258 40.14 80.12 17.27
C LEU A 258 40.98 78.90 17.69
N GLN A 259 42.00 79.09 18.55
CA GLN A 259 42.76 77.99 19.14
C GLN A 259 41.90 77.03 19.97
N LYS A 260 40.87 77.52 20.67
CA LYS A 260 39.93 76.66 21.40
C LYS A 260 39.08 75.82 20.43
N LEU A 261 38.58 76.43 19.35
CA LEU A 261 37.82 75.73 18.31
C LEU A 261 38.68 74.75 17.50
N GLN A 262 39.99 75.02 17.34
CA GLN A 262 40.92 74.06 16.75
C GLN A 262 41.05 72.82 17.63
N ARG A 263 41.31 72.96 18.93
CA ARG A 263 41.34 71.81 19.86
C ARG A 263 40.02 71.06 19.92
N GLU A 264 38.89 71.77 19.98
CA GLU A 264 37.57 71.14 19.96
C GLU A 264 37.28 70.40 18.64
N HIS A 265 37.96 70.75 17.54
CA HIS A 265 37.91 70.02 16.27
C HIS A 265 38.91 68.85 16.25
N GLU A 266 40.12 69.02 16.79
CA GLU A 266 41.14 67.97 16.96
C GLU A 266 40.56 66.84 17.83
N ASP A 267 40.03 67.17 19.03
CA ASP A 267 39.32 66.26 19.92
C ASP A 267 38.15 65.51 19.22
N LEU A 268 37.53 66.11 18.20
CA LEU A 268 36.41 65.52 17.43
C LEU A 268 36.89 64.64 16.27
N VAL A 269 38.08 64.89 15.72
CA VAL A 269 38.70 64.02 14.71
C VAL A 269 39.17 62.73 15.40
N GLU A 270 39.89 62.83 16.52
CA GLU A 270 40.34 61.66 17.30
C GLU A 270 39.15 60.75 17.66
N ARG A 271 38.04 61.31 18.17
CA ARG A 271 36.82 60.53 18.49
C ARG A 271 36.11 59.95 17.26
N ASN A 272 36.25 60.54 16.08
CA ASN A 272 35.72 59.94 14.85
C ASN A 272 36.61 58.78 14.38
N GLU A 273 37.94 58.92 14.47
CA GLU A 273 38.89 57.85 14.15
C GLU A 273 38.74 56.65 15.11
N GLU A 274 38.52 56.89 16.41
CA GLU A 274 38.15 55.85 17.38
C GLU A 274 36.84 55.14 16.99
N LEU A 275 35.79 55.89 16.62
CA LEU A 275 34.51 55.32 16.21
C LEU A 275 34.61 54.54 14.90
N GLU A 276 35.41 55.00 13.94
CA GLU A 276 35.67 54.27 12.69
C GLU A 276 36.44 52.96 12.94
N SER A 277 37.42 52.95 13.86
CA SER A 277 38.10 51.71 14.29
C SER A 277 37.13 50.73 14.93
N ILE A 278 36.33 51.18 15.90
CA ILE A 278 35.34 50.34 16.60
C ILE A 278 34.29 49.79 15.62
N LEU A 279 33.83 50.60 14.66
CA LEU A 279 32.91 50.15 13.61
C LEU A 279 33.57 49.12 12.68
N GLY A 280 34.83 49.31 12.31
CA GLY A 280 35.61 48.34 11.53
C GLY A 280 35.81 47.01 12.25
N GLU A 281 36.21 47.05 13.53
CA GLU A 281 36.35 45.88 14.40
C GLU A 281 35.02 45.13 14.55
N THR A 282 33.91 45.84 14.79
CA THR A 282 32.57 45.24 14.90
C THR A 282 32.11 44.62 13.57
N GLN A 283 32.43 45.25 12.43
CA GLN A 283 32.13 44.69 11.11
C GLN A 283 32.97 43.43 10.79
N ASN A 284 34.23 43.39 11.24
CA ASN A 284 35.09 42.21 11.09
C ASN A 284 34.61 41.06 12.00
N GLN A 285 34.32 41.32 13.27
CA GLN A 285 33.78 40.30 14.20
C GLN A 285 32.46 39.72 13.68
N THR A 286 31.49 40.57 13.33
CA THR A 286 30.21 40.10 12.77
C THR A 286 30.34 39.50 11.37
N ARG A 287 31.50 39.59 10.71
CA ARG A 287 31.82 38.85 9.47
C ARG A 287 32.41 37.48 9.80
N GLU A 288 33.38 37.40 10.71
CA GLU A 288 33.97 36.15 11.18
C GLU A 288 32.91 35.22 11.81
N GLU A 289 31.96 35.77 12.57
CA GLU A 289 30.80 35.04 13.09
C GLU A 289 29.91 34.46 11.98
N ARG A 290 29.70 35.20 10.89
CA ARG A 290 28.94 34.72 9.72
C ARG A 290 29.69 33.63 8.97
N GLU A 291 30.97 33.82 8.69
CA GLU A 291 31.81 32.81 8.03
C GLU A 291 31.92 31.52 8.87
N HIS A 292 31.92 31.62 10.20
CA HIS A 292 31.82 30.46 11.11
C HIS A 292 30.46 29.76 11.00
N LEU A 293 29.35 30.49 11.12
CA LEU A 293 27.99 29.93 11.06
C LEU A 293 27.68 29.31 9.69
N GLU A 294 28.14 29.92 8.59
CA GLU A 294 28.06 29.36 7.25
C GLU A 294 28.85 28.04 7.16
N GLY A 295 30.06 27.97 7.72
CA GLY A 295 30.85 26.74 7.84
C GLY A 295 30.18 25.63 8.65
N GLU A 296 29.50 25.97 9.75
CA GLU A 296 28.70 25.01 10.54
C GLU A 296 27.48 24.52 9.75
N ILE A 297 26.76 25.42 9.08
CA ILE A 297 25.60 25.09 8.23
C ILE A 297 26.03 24.17 7.08
N GLU A 298 27.14 24.45 6.38
CA GLU A 298 27.70 23.52 5.39
C GLU A 298 28.13 22.19 6.00
N GLY A 299 28.64 22.19 7.24
CA GLY A 299 29.01 20.98 7.97
C GLY A 299 27.78 20.11 8.28
N LEU A 300 26.67 20.73 8.68
CA LEU A 300 25.39 20.07 8.92
C LEU A 300 24.73 19.60 7.62
N HIS A 301 24.73 20.42 6.56
CA HIS A 301 24.25 20.02 5.23
C HIS A 301 25.02 18.81 4.68
N ARG A 302 26.35 18.79 4.78
CA ARG A 302 27.16 17.62 4.37
C ARG A 302 26.86 16.36 5.19
N LYS A 303 26.57 16.48 6.49
CA LYS A 303 26.13 15.36 7.34
C LYS A 303 24.73 14.86 6.97
N MET A 304 23.79 15.78 6.71
CA MET A 304 22.45 15.40 6.25
C MET A 304 22.47 14.73 4.88
N LEU A 305 23.27 15.24 3.94
CA LEU A 305 23.38 14.67 2.59
C LEU A 305 23.90 13.23 2.64
N LYS A 306 24.98 12.96 3.38
CA LYS A 306 25.50 11.60 3.59
C LYS A 306 24.47 10.70 4.28
N SER A 307 23.81 11.17 5.33
CA SER A 307 22.78 10.39 6.01
C SER A 307 21.52 10.18 5.16
N HIS A 308 21.33 10.95 4.08
CA HIS A 308 20.28 10.70 3.10
C HIS A 308 20.75 9.69 2.04
N GLU A 309 21.99 9.83 1.55
CA GLU A 309 22.66 8.92 0.62
C GLU A 309 22.73 7.48 1.18
N GLU A 310 23.20 7.31 2.41
CA GLU A 310 23.19 6.04 3.18
C GLU A 310 21.77 5.44 3.29
N LYS A 311 20.74 6.27 3.50
CA LYS A 311 19.34 5.81 3.57
C LYS A 311 18.80 5.38 2.21
N VAL A 312 19.19 6.05 1.13
CA VAL A 312 18.83 5.67 -0.25
C VAL A 312 19.48 4.33 -0.59
N GLU A 313 20.78 4.15 -0.34
CA GLU A 313 21.49 2.89 -0.59
C GLU A 313 20.87 1.70 0.17
N VAL A 314 20.49 1.90 1.45
CA VAL A 314 19.78 0.88 2.24
C VAL A 314 18.37 0.59 1.71
N LEU A 315 17.66 1.59 1.17
CA LEU A 315 16.35 1.39 0.55
C LEU A 315 16.45 0.68 -0.81
N GLU A 316 17.43 1.04 -1.64
CA GLU A 316 17.69 0.37 -2.92
C GLU A 316 18.12 -1.08 -2.74
N SER A 317 18.92 -1.37 -1.70
CA SER A 317 19.29 -2.73 -1.30
C SER A 317 18.05 -3.56 -0.93
N LYS A 318 17.18 -3.06 -0.05
CA LYS A 318 15.92 -3.75 0.31
C LYS A 318 14.98 -3.92 -0.88
N LEU A 319 14.99 -2.98 -1.82
CA LEU A 319 14.16 -3.04 -3.04
C LEU A 319 14.74 -4.05 -4.05
N SER A 320 16.06 -4.32 -4.04
CA SER A 320 16.65 -5.42 -4.81
C SER A 320 16.33 -6.80 -4.19
N GLU A 321 16.44 -6.93 -2.86
CA GLU A 321 16.02 -8.12 -2.11
C GLU A 321 14.54 -8.48 -2.38
N GLU A 322 13.64 -7.48 -2.29
CA GLU A 322 12.21 -7.63 -2.57
C GLU A 322 11.93 -8.02 -4.04
N ARG A 323 12.72 -7.50 -5.00
CA ARG A 323 12.63 -7.92 -6.41
C ARG A 323 13.02 -9.39 -6.59
N ASP A 324 14.05 -9.86 -5.90
CA ASP A 324 14.53 -11.24 -6.01
C ASP A 324 13.62 -12.23 -5.29
N TRP A 325 13.05 -11.86 -4.13
CA TRP A 325 11.94 -12.59 -3.51
C TRP A 325 10.74 -12.74 -4.45
N ARG A 326 10.36 -11.67 -5.18
CA ARG A 326 9.27 -11.75 -6.18
C ARG A 326 9.62 -12.64 -7.37
N LYS A 327 10.87 -12.66 -7.86
CA LYS A 327 11.32 -13.60 -8.90
C LYS A 327 11.21 -15.05 -8.41
N GLN A 328 11.66 -15.34 -7.18
CA GLN A 328 11.59 -16.66 -6.58
C GLN A 328 10.12 -17.12 -6.42
N LEU A 329 9.27 -16.27 -5.85
CA LEU A 329 7.84 -16.55 -5.68
C LEU A 329 7.13 -16.80 -7.02
N ALA A 330 7.48 -16.05 -8.08
CA ALA A 330 6.96 -16.30 -9.42
C ALA A 330 7.42 -17.65 -10.00
N SER A 331 8.68 -18.04 -9.76
CA SER A 331 9.20 -19.36 -10.15
C SER A 331 8.49 -20.51 -9.43
N ASP A 332 8.23 -20.38 -8.13
CA ASP A 332 7.54 -21.40 -7.34
C ASP A 332 6.04 -21.47 -7.65
N LEU A 333 5.41 -20.34 -7.98
CA LEU A 333 4.06 -20.29 -8.53
C LEU A 333 3.97 -20.95 -9.91
N GLU A 334 4.99 -20.81 -10.75
CA GLU A 334 5.05 -21.52 -12.04
C GLU A 334 5.23 -23.04 -11.86
N LYS A 335 6.10 -23.48 -10.92
CA LYS A 335 6.30 -24.90 -10.57
C LYS A 335 5.01 -25.54 -10.04
N THR A 336 4.34 -24.90 -9.08
CA THR A 336 3.06 -25.39 -8.53
C THR A 336 1.95 -25.39 -9.58
N GLN A 337 1.90 -24.39 -10.47
CA GLN A 337 0.94 -24.41 -11.60
C GLN A 337 1.26 -25.53 -12.61
N LYS A 338 2.54 -25.88 -12.83
CA LYS A 338 2.95 -27.04 -13.66
C LYS A 338 2.55 -28.36 -12.99
N ALA A 339 2.76 -28.52 -11.69
CA ALA A 339 2.32 -29.70 -10.93
C ALA A 339 0.80 -29.88 -10.97
N LEU A 340 0.03 -28.83 -10.68
CA LEU A 340 -1.44 -28.85 -10.75
C LEU A 340 -1.98 -29.16 -12.16
N LYS A 341 -1.23 -28.81 -13.22
CA LYS A 341 -1.54 -29.19 -14.61
C LYS A 341 -1.26 -30.68 -14.89
N ALA A 342 -0.31 -31.29 -14.20
CA ALA A 342 -0.05 -32.74 -14.28
C ALA A 342 -1.13 -33.53 -13.53
N GLU A 343 -1.41 -33.18 -12.26
CA GLU A 343 -2.48 -33.81 -11.46
C GLU A 343 -3.84 -33.76 -12.17
N LYS A 344 -4.18 -32.62 -12.82
CA LYS A 344 -5.42 -32.50 -13.60
C LYS A 344 -5.47 -33.37 -14.86
N LYS A 345 -4.33 -33.76 -15.44
CA LYS A 345 -4.27 -34.76 -16.50
C LYS A 345 -4.44 -36.16 -15.93
N GLU A 346 -3.78 -36.48 -14.82
CA GLU A 346 -3.85 -37.80 -14.18
C GLU A 346 -5.25 -38.10 -13.61
N LEU A 347 -5.91 -37.10 -13.03
CA LEU A 347 -7.33 -37.16 -12.65
C LEU A 347 -8.26 -37.32 -13.86
N HIS A 348 -7.89 -36.80 -15.03
CA HIS A 348 -8.66 -37.00 -16.27
C HIS A 348 -8.46 -38.41 -16.86
N ASN A 349 -7.24 -38.93 -16.81
CA ASN A 349 -6.90 -40.30 -17.23
C ASN A 349 -7.63 -41.33 -16.35
N SER A 350 -7.45 -41.26 -15.04
CA SER A 350 -8.12 -42.14 -14.07
C SER A 350 -9.65 -42.04 -14.12
N LYS A 351 -10.23 -40.85 -14.38
CA LYS A 351 -11.67 -40.72 -14.66
C LYS A 351 -12.09 -41.44 -15.96
N SER A 352 -11.24 -41.46 -16.98
CA SER A 352 -11.50 -42.13 -18.26
C SER A 352 -11.36 -43.65 -18.13
N GLU A 353 -10.38 -44.12 -17.37
CA GLU A 353 -10.23 -45.54 -16.98
C GLU A 353 -11.44 -46.01 -16.17
N LEU A 354 -11.88 -45.25 -15.17
CA LEU A 354 -13.05 -45.55 -14.35
C LEU A 354 -14.35 -45.57 -15.19
N MET A 355 -14.45 -44.72 -16.22
CA MET A 355 -15.54 -44.78 -17.19
C MET A 355 -15.47 -46.05 -18.08
N SER A 356 -14.26 -46.49 -18.49
CA SER A 356 -14.08 -47.77 -19.20
C SER A 356 -14.53 -48.95 -18.34
N LEU A 357 -14.05 -49.02 -17.09
CA LEU A 357 -14.42 -50.06 -16.13
C LEU A 357 -15.92 -50.05 -15.82
N TYR A 358 -16.56 -48.86 -15.75
CA TYR A 358 -18.01 -48.77 -15.60
C TYR A 358 -18.75 -49.35 -16.82
N ASN A 359 -18.31 -49.02 -18.04
CA ASN A 359 -18.88 -49.58 -19.27
C ASN A 359 -18.67 -51.11 -19.36
N GLU A 360 -17.50 -51.61 -18.96
CA GLU A 360 -17.21 -53.05 -18.88
C GLU A 360 -18.13 -53.75 -17.86
N LEU A 361 -18.34 -53.16 -16.68
CA LEU A 361 -19.28 -53.67 -15.68
C LEU A 361 -20.74 -53.61 -16.17
N GLN A 362 -21.13 -52.60 -16.97
CA GLN A 362 -22.45 -52.53 -17.58
C GLN A 362 -22.63 -53.58 -18.69
N ASN A 363 -21.60 -53.88 -19.48
CA ASN A 363 -21.60 -54.97 -20.45
C ASN A 363 -21.69 -56.34 -19.76
N LEU A 364 -20.91 -56.56 -18.70
CA LEU A 364 -20.96 -57.79 -17.90
C LEU A 364 -22.31 -57.98 -17.19
N ARG A 365 -22.96 -56.89 -16.76
CA ARG A 365 -24.34 -56.90 -16.28
C ARG A 365 -25.31 -57.38 -17.36
N GLY A 366 -25.23 -56.82 -18.58
CA GLY A 366 -26.06 -57.25 -19.70
C GLY A 366 -25.91 -58.75 -20.00
N VAL A 367 -24.67 -59.25 -20.05
CA VAL A 367 -24.39 -60.68 -20.24
C VAL A 367 -24.92 -61.56 -19.08
N ALA A 368 -24.93 -61.06 -17.85
CA ALA A 368 -25.54 -61.77 -16.71
C ALA A 368 -27.07 -61.80 -16.81
N GLU A 369 -27.69 -60.69 -17.18
CA GLU A 369 -29.15 -60.56 -17.37
C GLU A 369 -29.63 -61.41 -18.57
N GLU A 370 -28.86 -61.48 -19.66
CA GLU A 370 -29.07 -62.43 -20.78
C GLU A 370 -28.92 -63.89 -20.34
N ARG A 371 -27.90 -64.22 -19.55
CA ARG A 371 -27.69 -65.59 -19.05
C ARG A 371 -28.84 -66.03 -18.14
N ASP A 372 -29.31 -65.16 -17.27
CA ASP A 372 -30.38 -65.50 -16.32
C ASP A 372 -31.75 -65.52 -17.03
N PHE A 373 -31.97 -64.73 -18.08
CA PHE A 373 -33.08 -64.93 -19.03
C PHE A 373 -33.01 -66.31 -19.71
N LEU A 374 -31.83 -66.69 -20.23
CA LEU A 374 -31.62 -68.01 -20.84
C LEU A 374 -31.88 -69.15 -19.84
N ASN A 375 -31.41 -69.04 -18.59
CA ASN A 375 -31.70 -69.99 -17.52
C ASN A 375 -33.22 -70.14 -17.30
N VAL A 376 -33.97 -69.03 -17.18
CA VAL A 376 -35.44 -69.06 -17.01
C VAL A 376 -36.14 -69.66 -18.24
N THR A 377 -35.63 -69.46 -19.47
CA THR A 377 -36.18 -70.16 -20.64
C THR A 377 -35.85 -71.66 -20.65
N HIS A 378 -34.67 -72.06 -20.15
CA HIS A 378 -34.28 -73.46 -20.05
C HIS A 378 -35.09 -74.19 -18.98
N GLU A 379 -35.32 -73.59 -17.80
CA GLU A 379 -36.19 -74.13 -16.76
C GLU A 379 -37.64 -74.32 -17.26
N LYS A 380 -38.17 -73.37 -18.02
CA LYS A 380 -39.50 -73.49 -18.64
C LYS A 380 -39.56 -74.62 -19.67
N LEU A 381 -38.58 -74.70 -20.57
CA LEU A 381 -38.49 -75.80 -21.54
C LEU A 381 -38.30 -77.16 -20.84
N GLN A 382 -37.59 -77.21 -19.72
CA GLN A 382 -37.44 -78.42 -18.91
C GLN A 382 -38.77 -78.81 -18.24
N GLN A 383 -39.52 -77.85 -17.68
CA GLN A 383 -40.86 -78.07 -17.13
C GLN A 383 -41.83 -78.56 -18.22
N GLU A 384 -41.87 -77.90 -19.39
CA GLU A 384 -42.66 -78.33 -20.54
C GLU A 384 -42.26 -79.72 -21.03
N ASN A 385 -40.95 -80.05 -21.09
CA ASN A 385 -40.49 -81.37 -21.47
C ASN A 385 -40.89 -82.44 -20.44
N THR A 386 -40.79 -82.17 -19.13
CA THR A 386 -41.32 -83.11 -18.11
C THR A 386 -42.83 -83.27 -18.18
N LEU A 387 -43.58 -82.21 -18.51
CA LEU A 387 -45.04 -82.27 -18.72
C LEU A 387 -45.42 -83.03 -20.00
N LEU A 388 -44.56 -83.00 -21.02
CA LEU A 388 -44.69 -83.82 -22.22
C LEU A 388 -44.29 -85.28 -21.95
N GLU A 389 -43.27 -85.55 -21.14
CA GLU A 389 -42.91 -86.89 -20.69
C GLU A 389 -44.00 -87.53 -19.82
N THR A 390 -44.64 -86.78 -18.90
CA THR A 390 -45.83 -87.28 -18.19
C THR A 390 -46.98 -87.49 -19.13
N LYS A 391 -47.28 -86.57 -20.07
CA LYS A 391 -48.36 -86.77 -21.06
C LYS A 391 -48.13 -87.92 -22.03
N VAL A 392 -46.88 -88.19 -22.43
CA VAL A 392 -46.52 -89.36 -23.24
C VAL A 392 -46.67 -90.64 -22.40
N SER A 393 -46.37 -90.59 -21.10
CA SER A 393 -46.61 -91.71 -20.18
C SER A 393 -48.11 -91.96 -19.96
N GLU A 394 -48.90 -90.91 -19.74
CA GLU A 394 -50.36 -90.92 -19.63
C GLU A 394 -51.00 -91.45 -20.92
N LEU A 395 -50.62 -90.93 -22.09
CA LEU A 395 -51.12 -91.39 -23.39
C LEU A 395 -50.66 -92.81 -23.74
N SER A 396 -49.48 -93.25 -23.28
CA SER A 396 -49.06 -94.65 -23.39
C SER A 396 -49.95 -95.54 -22.52
N GLN A 397 -50.23 -95.11 -21.28
CA GLN A 397 -51.09 -95.82 -20.36
C GLN A 397 -52.56 -95.84 -20.82
N GLU A 398 -53.06 -94.77 -21.45
CA GLU A 398 -54.36 -94.72 -22.11
C GLU A 398 -54.39 -95.59 -23.37
N CYS A 399 -53.31 -95.65 -24.15
CA CYS A 399 -53.20 -96.60 -25.27
C CYS A 399 -53.23 -98.07 -24.80
N GLU A 400 -52.61 -98.38 -23.67
CA GLU A 400 -52.66 -99.72 -23.05
C GLU A 400 -54.05 -100.03 -22.48
N GLN A 401 -54.71 -99.07 -21.83
CA GLN A 401 -56.09 -99.20 -21.36
C GLN A 401 -57.08 -99.32 -22.53
N LEU A 402 -56.89 -98.59 -23.63
CA LEU A 402 -57.69 -98.70 -24.84
C LEU A 402 -57.48 -100.05 -25.54
N ASN A 403 -56.25 -100.58 -25.59
CA ASN A 403 -56.01 -101.95 -26.03
C ASN A 403 -56.74 -102.99 -25.17
N GLN A 404 -56.90 -102.75 -23.87
CA GLN A 404 -57.65 -103.63 -22.96
C GLN A 404 -59.18 -103.46 -23.08
N LEU A 405 -59.67 -102.26 -23.40
CA LEU A 405 -61.10 -101.94 -23.57
C LEU A 405 -61.64 -102.31 -24.96
N VAL A 406 -60.87 -102.13 -26.04
CA VAL A 406 -61.27 -102.46 -27.42
C VAL A 406 -61.50 -103.96 -27.63
N VAL A 407 -60.93 -104.80 -26.77
CA VAL A 407 -61.20 -106.25 -26.74
C VAL A 407 -62.59 -106.59 -26.19
N ASN A 408 -63.19 -105.72 -25.34
CA ASN A 408 -64.37 -106.05 -24.54
C ASN A 408 -65.65 -105.26 -24.92
N GLN A 409 -66.13 -105.56 -26.12
CA GLN A 409 -67.55 -105.53 -26.53
C GLN A 409 -68.23 -104.16 -26.75
N LYS A 410 -69.32 -104.23 -27.54
CA LYS A 410 -70.20 -103.13 -27.96
C LYS A 410 -71.57 -103.35 -27.32
N THR A 411 -72.31 -102.29 -26.98
CA THR A 411 -73.67 -102.00 -27.51
C THR A 411 -74.28 -100.69 -26.98
N ASP A 412 -74.91 -99.98 -27.90
CA ASP A 412 -76.22 -99.30 -27.85
C ASP A 412 -76.54 -98.14 -26.85
N GLU A 413 -76.69 -96.96 -27.45
CA GLU A 413 -77.84 -96.03 -27.38
C GLU A 413 -78.45 -95.59 -26.02
N ASN A 414 -78.54 -94.26 -25.83
CA ASN A 414 -79.82 -93.55 -26.00
C ASN A 414 -79.67 -92.00 -26.08
N PHE A 415 -80.44 -91.35 -26.95
CA PHE A 415 -80.57 -89.88 -27.06
C PHE A 415 -81.79 -89.39 -26.28
N THR A 416 -81.73 -88.25 -25.56
CA THR A 416 -82.84 -87.24 -25.40
C THR A 416 -82.55 -86.06 -24.42
N THR A 417 -81.31 -85.75 -24.05
CA THR A 417 -80.97 -84.66 -23.10
C THR A 417 -80.43 -83.37 -23.72
N SER A 418 -80.49 -83.22 -25.05
CA SER A 418 -79.85 -82.13 -25.81
C SER A 418 -80.56 -80.75 -25.75
N GLU A 419 -81.89 -80.71 -25.71
CA GLU A 419 -82.62 -79.46 -25.98
C GLU A 419 -82.72 -78.49 -24.78
N ARG A 420 -82.64 -79.01 -23.53
CA ARG A 420 -82.59 -78.15 -22.33
C ARG A 420 -81.20 -77.56 -22.12
N THR A 421 -80.17 -78.38 -22.26
CA THR A 421 -78.77 -77.96 -22.10
C THR A 421 -78.38 -76.90 -23.12
N TYR A 422 -78.89 -76.98 -24.36
CA TYR A 422 -78.70 -75.91 -25.36
C TYR A 422 -79.28 -74.56 -24.90
N LYS A 423 -80.45 -74.54 -24.27
CA LYS A 423 -81.10 -73.30 -23.79
C LYS A 423 -80.38 -72.71 -22.56
N GLU A 424 -79.88 -73.54 -21.67
CA GLU A 424 -79.03 -73.11 -20.55
C GLU A 424 -77.64 -72.65 -20.99
N LEU A 425 -77.07 -73.25 -22.04
CA LEU A 425 -75.81 -72.80 -22.64
C LEU A 425 -75.99 -71.45 -23.33
N MET A 426 -77.10 -71.22 -24.05
CA MET A 426 -77.38 -69.92 -24.68
C MET A 426 -77.59 -68.80 -23.65
N THR A 427 -78.21 -69.06 -22.49
CA THR A 427 -78.31 -68.04 -21.43
C THR A 427 -76.97 -67.77 -20.74
N LYS A 428 -76.14 -68.80 -20.52
CA LYS A 428 -74.76 -68.62 -20.02
C LYS A 428 -73.87 -67.88 -21.02
N ALA A 429 -74.00 -68.16 -22.31
CA ALA A 429 -73.30 -67.46 -23.38
C ALA A 429 -73.64 -65.95 -23.36
N ARG A 430 -74.93 -65.59 -23.26
CA ARG A 430 -75.33 -64.17 -23.21
C ARG A 430 -74.79 -63.42 -21.98
N ILE A 431 -74.73 -64.08 -20.83
CA ILE A 431 -74.12 -63.51 -19.61
C ILE A 431 -72.61 -63.31 -19.79
N LEU A 432 -71.93 -64.24 -20.48
CA LEU A 432 -70.51 -64.09 -20.82
C LEU A 432 -70.29 -62.99 -21.89
N GLU A 433 -71.18 -62.82 -22.86
CA GLU A 433 -71.14 -61.70 -23.82
C GLU A 433 -71.29 -60.35 -23.09
N GLU A 434 -72.25 -60.22 -22.17
CA GLU A 434 -72.45 -59.02 -21.34
C GLU A 434 -71.21 -58.73 -20.47
N GLN A 435 -70.57 -59.76 -19.89
CA GLN A 435 -69.31 -59.61 -19.15
C GLN A 435 -68.12 -59.22 -20.05
N ILE A 436 -68.00 -59.83 -21.23
CA ILE A 436 -66.97 -59.49 -22.23
C ILE A 436 -67.16 -58.05 -22.71
N GLN A 437 -68.39 -57.56 -22.82
CA GLN A 437 -68.67 -56.18 -23.22
C GLN A 437 -68.33 -55.16 -22.11
N ILE A 438 -68.56 -55.49 -20.84
CA ILE A 438 -68.11 -54.68 -19.69
C ILE A 438 -66.57 -54.64 -19.63
N LEU A 439 -65.91 -55.80 -19.67
CA LEU A 439 -64.44 -55.90 -19.69
C LEU A 439 -63.84 -55.24 -20.94
N GLY A 440 -64.56 -55.24 -22.06
CA GLY A 440 -64.21 -54.50 -23.27
C GLY A 440 -64.19 -52.99 -23.04
N GLY A 441 -65.23 -52.45 -22.40
CA GLY A 441 -65.29 -51.03 -22.01
C GLY A 441 -64.23 -50.64 -21.00
N GLU A 442 -63.92 -51.50 -20.02
CA GLU A 442 -62.79 -51.29 -19.10
C GLU A 442 -61.44 -51.30 -19.84
N ARG A 443 -61.26 -52.21 -20.82
CA ARG A 443 -60.07 -52.26 -21.66
C ARG A 443 -59.94 -51.00 -22.53
N GLU A 444 -61.03 -50.46 -23.08
CA GLU A 444 -61.00 -49.19 -23.82
C GLU A 444 -60.70 -47.99 -22.92
N GLN A 445 -61.20 -47.97 -21.68
CA GLN A 445 -60.80 -46.97 -20.67
C GLN A 445 -59.33 -47.08 -20.25
N LEU A 446 -58.76 -48.29 -20.24
CA LEU A 446 -57.33 -48.50 -20.00
C LEU A 446 -56.49 -48.09 -21.23
N CYS A 447 -56.92 -48.44 -22.44
CA CYS A 447 -56.26 -48.02 -23.68
C CYS A 447 -56.25 -46.49 -23.85
N THR A 448 -57.35 -45.79 -23.52
CA THR A 448 -57.39 -44.32 -23.57
C THR A 448 -56.47 -43.68 -22.53
N LYS A 449 -56.48 -44.16 -21.28
CA LYS A 449 -55.53 -43.72 -20.23
C LYS A 449 -54.06 -44.00 -20.61
N LEU A 450 -53.78 -45.14 -21.23
CA LEU A 450 -52.45 -45.48 -21.73
C LEU A 450 -52.03 -44.55 -22.88
N LEU A 451 -52.95 -44.20 -23.78
CA LEU A 451 -52.69 -43.29 -24.90
C LEU A 451 -52.49 -41.84 -24.45
N GLU A 452 -53.18 -41.39 -23.40
CA GLU A 452 -52.89 -40.12 -22.71
C GLU A 452 -51.54 -40.15 -21.98
N SER A 453 -51.19 -41.27 -21.34
CA SER A 453 -49.87 -41.46 -20.73
C SER A 453 -48.75 -41.41 -21.78
N ASN A 454 -48.95 -42.08 -22.92
CA ASN A 454 -47.98 -42.12 -24.02
C ASN A 454 -47.80 -40.73 -24.65
N LYS A 455 -48.86 -39.94 -24.78
CA LYS A 455 -48.76 -38.52 -25.19
C LYS A 455 -47.90 -37.71 -24.22
N LYS A 456 -48.11 -37.87 -22.90
CA LYS A 456 -47.28 -37.20 -21.88
C LYS A 456 -45.82 -37.64 -21.94
N THR A 457 -45.53 -38.92 -22.22
CA THR A 457 -44.14 -39.37 -22.40
C THR A 457 -43.51 -38.84 -23.69
N GLU A 458 -44.24 -38.79 -24.81
CA GLU A 458 -43.74 -38.14 -26.05
C GLU A 458 -43.44 -36.65 -25.84
N GLU A 459 -44.27 -35.96 -25.05
CA GLU A 459 -44.15 -34.52 -24.81
C GLU A 459 -42.94 -34.22 -23.91
N LEU A 460 -42.72 -35.03 -22.88
CA LEU A 460 -41.48 -35.04 -22.09
C LEU A 460 -40.25 -35.43 -22.93
N GLU A 461 -40.37 -36.40 -23.84
CA GLU A 461 -39.26 -36.82 -24.70
C GLU A 461 -38.87 -35.72 -25.71
N LYS A 462 -39.85 -34.98 -26.25
CA LYS A 462 -39.62 -33.77 -27.06
C LYS A 462 -38.92 -32.69 -26.24
N GLN A 463 -39.33 -32.47 -24.99
CA GLN A 463 -38.70 -31.49 -24.09
C GLN A 463 -37.24 -31.87 -23.74
N VAL A 464 -36.98 -33.16 -23.50
CA VAL A 464 -35.62 -33.69 -23.28
C VAL A 464 -34.75 -33.60 -24.54
N LYS A 465 -35.32 -33.88 -25.73
CA LYS A 465 -34.61 -33.71 -27.02
C LYS A 465 -34.21 -32.27 -27.25
N GLY A 466 -35.13 -31.31 -27.11
CA GLY A 466 -34.81 -29.88 -27.23
C GLY A 466 -33.73 -29.41 -26.25
N SER A 467 -33.82 -29.81 -24.97
CA SER A 467 -32.78 -29.49 -23.98
C SER A 467 -31.42 -30.14 -24.30
N ASN A 468 -31.40 -31.33 -24.92
CA ASN A 468 -30.17 -31.97 -25.35
C ASN A 468 -29.56 -31.32 -26.61
N GLU A 469 -30.38 -30.81 -27.52
CA GLU A 469 -29.95 -30.03 -28.70
C GLU A 469 -29.35 -28.67 -28.28
N GLU A 470 -30.01 -27.95 -27.36
CA GLU A 470 -29.49 -26.73 -26.73
C GLU A 470 -28.14 -26.99 -26.02
N LYS A 471 -28.05 -28.08 -25.26
CA LYS A 471 -26.82 -28.52 -24.61
C LYS A 471 -25.70 -28.85 -25.61
N GLN A 472 -26.02 -29.42 -26.77
CA GLN A 472 -25.03 -29.65 -27.84
C GLN A 472 -24.57 -28.35 -28.51
N LEU A 473 -25.45 -27.35 -28.66
CA LEU A 473 -25.08 -26.03 -29.17
C LEU A 473 -24.13 -25.33 -28.19
N LEU A 474 -24.47 -25.28 -26.89
CA LEU A 474 -23.62 -24.72 -25.83
C LEU A 474 -22.27 -25.45 -25.69
N GLN A 475 -22.22 -26.76 -26.00
CA GLN A 475 -20.98 -27.52 -26.06
C GLN A 475 -20.12 -27.18 -27.28
N LYS A 476 -20.72 -26.97 -28.46
CA LYS A 476 -20.01 -26.51 -29.67
C LYS A 476 -19.47 -25.10 -29.50
N GLU A 477 -20.24 -24.19 -28.91
CA GLU A 477 -19.81 -22.83 -28.56
C GLU A 477 -18.67 -22.84 -27.54
N ASN A 478 -18.76 -23.68 -26.49
CA ASN A 478 -17.65 -23.90 -25.56
C ASN A 478 -16.39 -24.45 -26.24
N ALA A 479 -16.53 -25.32 -27.25
CA ALA A 479 -15.39 -25.84 -28.01
C ALA A 479 -14.74 -24.73 -28.86
N GLN A 480 -15.54 -23.91 -29.55
CA GLN A 480 -15.06 -22.77 -30.33
C GLN A 480 -14.32 -21.76 -29.45
N LEU A 481 -14.94 -21.31 -28.35
CA LEU A 481 -14.31 -20.37 -27.41
C LEU A 481 -12.99 -20.91 -26.83
N ARG A 482 -12.86 -22.23 -26.63
CA ARG A 482 -11.59 -22.86 -26.21
C ARG A 482 -10.54 -22.84 -27.32
N GLN A 483 -10.94 -23.01 -28.58
CA GLN A 483 -10.05 -22.90 -29.73
C GLN A 483 -9.58 -21.46 -29.94
N ASP A 484 -10.46 -20.46 -29.78
CA ASP A 484 -10.13 -19.05 -29.88
C ASP A 484 -9.17 -18.60 -28.75
N ILE A 485 -9.38 -19.11 -27.53
CA ILE A 485 -8.46 -18.92 -26.38
C ILE A 485 -7.09 -19.59 -26.61
N LEU A 486 -7.02 -20.67 -27.39
CA LEU A 486 -5.74 -21.29 -27.77
C LEU A 486 -5.05 -20.50 -28.89
N ALA A 487 -5.76 -20.13 -29.95
CA ALA A 487 -5.21 -19.34 -31.06
C ALA A 487 -4.68 -17.97 -30.60
N THR A 488 -5.40 -17.29 -29.69
CA THR A 488 -4.91 -16.04 -29.08
C THR A 488 -3.67 -16.27 -28.21
N ARG A 489 -3.59 -17.39 -27.47
CA ARG A 489 -2.39 -17.76 -26.69
C ARG A 489 -1.19 -18.08 -27.58
N GLU A 490 -1.38 -18.78 -28.70
CA GLU A 490 -0.33 -19.03 -29.68
C GLU A 490 0.15 -17.72 -30.33
N GLN A 491 -0.75 -16.80 -30.68
CA GLN A 491 -0.37 -15.45 -31.13
C GLN A 491 0.42 -14.66 -30.08
N PHE A 492 0.15 -14.84 -28.78
CA PHE A 492 0.96 -14.25 -27.71
C PHE A 492 2.30 -14.99 -27.53
N HIS A 493 2.36 -16.30 -27.75
CA HIS A 493 3.60 -17.09 -27.60
C HIS A 493 4.58 -16.81 -28.74
N ASN A 494 4.10 -16.75 -29.99
CA ASN A 494 4.91 -16.41 -31.16
C ASN A 494 5.55 -15.02 -31.02
N LYS A 495 4.81 -14.04 -30.46
CA LYS A 495 5.32 -12.68 -30.14
C LYS A 495 6.37 -12.66 -29.02
N ILE A 496 6.50 -13.73 -28.24
CA ILE A 496 7.54 -13.89 -27.22
C ILE A 496 8.76 -14.61 -27.80
N GLU A 497 8.58 -15.64 -28.64
CA GLU A 497 9.69 -16.30 -29.34
C GLU A 497 10.40 -15.35 -30.34
N GLU A 498 9.64 -14.52 -31.05
CA GLU A 498 10.18 -13.50 -31.97
C GLU A 498 11.07 -12.46 -31.25
N ALA A 499 10.89 -12.28 -29.95
CA ALA A 499 11.67 -11.35 -29.11
C ALA A 499 12.96 -11.97 -28.51
N VAL A 500 13.21 -13.27 -28.67
CA VAL A 500 14.32 -14.01 -28.00
C VAL A 500 15.38 -14.53 -29.00
N SER A 501 15.17 -14.33 -30.30
CA SER A 501 16.04 -14.91 -31.35
C SER A 501 17.32 -14.10 -31.63
N ILE A 502 18.31 -14.18 -30.74
CA ILE A 502 19.71 -13.90 -31.06
C ILE A 502 20.55 -15.18 -30.84
N LYS A 503 20.94 -15.78 -31.97
CA LYS A 503 21.87 -16.92 -32.12
C LYS A 503 23.34 -16.47 -32.01
N PRO A 504 24.36 -17.37 -31.97
CA PRO A 504 24.39 -18.82 -32.30
C PRO A 504 24.89 -19.70 -31.10
N GLU A 505 25.21 -21.01 -31.16
CA GLU A 505 26.17 -21.71 -32.05
C GLU A 505 26.08 -23.26 -32.09
N MET A 506 26.66 -23.81 -33.17
CA MET A 506 27.30 -25.13 -33.34
C MET A 506 26.58 -26.44 -32.93
N SER A 507 25.76 -26.92 -33.87
CA SER A 507 25.89 -28.19 -34.60
C SER A 507 26.71 -29.40 -34.07
N GLN A 508 26.11 -30.58 -34.30
CA GLN A 508 26.67 -31.81 -34.94
C GLN A 508 26.95 -33.09 -34.11
N GLU A 509 26.55 -34.21 -34.73
CA GLU A 509 26.93 -35.63 -34.52
C GLU A 509 26.50 -36.32 -33.19
N THR A 510 26.24 -37.64 -33.14
CA THR A 510 26.32 -38.72 -34.17
C THR A 510 25.11 -39.69 -34.10
N GLN A 511 25.07 -40.72 -34.95
CA GLN A 511 23.97 -41.71 -35.08
C GLN A 511 24.29 -43.07 -34.38
N PRO A 512 23.51 -44.17 -34.50
CA PRO A 512 23.11 -45.01 -33.36
C PRO A 512 23.95 -46.28 -33.14
N LEU A 513 23.72 -46.98 -32.01
CA LEU A 513 23.69 -48.46 -31.93
C LEU A 513 23.16 -48.98 -30.57
N ASP A 514 22.59 -50.18 -30.59
CA ASP A 514 22.20 -51.08 -29.47
C ASP A 514 23.17 -52.31 -29.54
N PRO A 515 23.36 -53.22 -28.54
CA PRO A 515 22.66 -53.40 -27.26
C PRO A 515 23.58 -53.71 -26.04
N ARG A 516 22.94 -54.10 -24.90
CA ARG A 516 23.19 -55.34 -24.10
C ARG A 516 23.40 -55.15 -22.58
N SER A 517 22.78 -56.07 -21.80
CA SER A 517 23.07 -56.44 -20.38
C SER A 517 22.85 -55.38 -19.27
N SER A 518 22.48 -55.73 -18.03
CA SER A 518 21.85 -56.96 -17.47
C SER A 518 21.50 -56.76 -15.99
N GLU A 519 20.38 -57.32 -15.52
CA GLU A 519 20.03 -57.56 -14.09
C GLU A 519 19.78 -56.29 -13.22
N CYS A 520 18.96 -56.30 -12.16
CA CYS A 520 18.19 -57.37 -11.50
C CYS A 520 16.79 -56.85 -11.02
N ASN A 521 15.98 -57.75 -10.43
CA ASN A 521 14.69 -57.53 -9.70
C ASN A 521 13.35 -57.78 -10.43
N THR A 522 13.19 -58.92 -11.11
CA THR A 522 11.89 -59.45 -11.58
C THR A 522 11.08 -60.16 -10.46
N ALA A 523 10.83 -59.47 -9.35
CA ALA A 523 10.28 -60.04 -8.11
C ALA A 523 8.73 -60.13 -8.03
N LEU A 524 8.01 -60.33 -9.15
CA LEU A 524 6.53 -60.44 -9.12
C LEU A 524 5.90 -61.37 -10.19
N ASN A 525 6.63 -62.34 -10.76
CA ASN A 525 6.08 -63.12 -11.89
C ASN A 525 6.42 -64.63 -11.92
N MET A 526 6.48 -65.29 -10.75
CA MET A 526 6.58 -66.77 -10.67
C MET A 526 5.45 -67.47 -9.89
N SER A 527 4.67 -66.78 -9.06
CA SER A 527 3.69 -67.44 -8.16
C SER A 527 2.42 -67.98 -8.85
N ILE A 528 2.20 -67.70 -10.14
CA ILE A 528 0.94 -68.02 -10.85
C ILE A 528 1.01 -69.33 -11.67
N LYS A 529 2.18 -69.97 -11.78
CA LYS A 529 2.32 -71.28 -12.46
C LYS A 529 2.42 -72.51 -11.54
N GLN A 530 2.56 -72.33 -10.23
CA GLN A 530 2.63 -73.46 -9.28
C GLN A 530 1.23 -73.99 -8.90
N VAL A 531 0.25 -73.11 -8.68
CA VAL A 531 -1.07 -73.45 -8.09
C VAL A 531 -1.99 -74.25 -9.03
N LYS A 532 -1.69 -74.32 -10.33
CA LYS A 532 -2.51 -75.07 -11.33
C LYS A 532 -2.12 -76.55 -11.49
N ALA A 533 -1.15 -77.06 -10.73
CA ALA A 533 -0.80 -78.48 -10.71
C ALA A 533 -1.59 -79.28 -9.66
N GLU A 534 -1.73 -78.74 -8.45
CA GLU A 534 -2.15 -79.50 -7.26
C GLU A 534 -3.66 -79.78 -7.22
N LEU A 535 -4.48 -78.93 -7.85
CA LEU A 535 -5.95 -79.12 -7.89
C LEU A 535 -6.40 -80.38 -8.65
N ARG A 536 -5.53 -81.01 -9.45
CA ARG A 536 -5.82 -82.28 -10.15
C ARG A 536 -5.52 -83.55 -9.33
N GLN A 537 -4.91 -83.44 -8.14
CA GLN A 537 -4.51 -84.60 -7.32
C GLN A 537 -5.45 -84.89 -6.14
N VAL A 538 -6.46 -84.03 -5.91
CA VAL A 538 -7.45 -84.20 -4.81
C VAL A 538 -8.74 -84.88 -5.29
N GLN A 539 -9.13 -84.69 -6.56
CA GLN A 539 -10.35 -85.32 -7.12
C GLN A 539 -10.24 -86.85 -7.30
N SER A 540 -9.04 -87.45 -7.24
CA SER A 540 -8.86 -88.91 -7.30
C SER A 540 -8.98 -89.63 -5.94
N LYS A 541 -9.47 -88.95 -4.89
CA LYS A 541 -9.65 -89.53 -3.54
C LYS A 541 -11.08 -89.46 -3.00
N LEU A 542 -12.03 -88.92 -3.77
CA LEU A 542 -13.46 -88.89 -3.41
C LEU A 542 -14.26 -90.07 -3.99
N THR A 543 -13.65 -90.87 -4.89
CA THR A 543 -14.29 -91.96 -5.65
C THR A 543 -14.24 -93.34 -4.99
N ASP A 544 -13.59 -93.47 -3.83
CA ASP A 544 -13.34 -94.78 -3.19
C ASP A 544 -14.02 -94.98 -1.82
N SER A 545 -14.67 -93.95 -1.26
CA SER A 545 -15.61 -94.16 -0.13
C SER A 545 -16.98 -94.68 -0.59
N THR A 546 -17.41 -94.32 -1.80
CA THR A 546 -18.71 -94.73 -2.39
C THR A 546 -18.79 -96.23 -2.73
N LYS A 547 -17.67 -96.96 -2.64
CA LYS A 547 -17.59 -98.42 -2.86
C LYS A 547 -17.72 -99.26 -1.58
N MET A 548 -17.79 -98.63 -0.42
CA MET A 548 -18.03 -99.31 0.87
C MET A 548 -19.53 -99.59 1.08
N CYS A 549 -20.39 -98.67 0.65
CA CYS A 549 -21.85 -98.75 0.87
C CYS A 549 -22.58 -99.76 -0.04
N SER A 550 -21.93 -100.33 -1.05
CA SER A 550 -22.49 -101.40 -1.90
C SER A 550 -22.35 -102.80 -1.31
N SER A 551 -21.68 -102.97 -0.15
CA SER A 551 -21.43 -104.29 0.46
C SER A 551 -22.48 -104.74 1.48
N LEU A 552 -23.45 -103.89 1.86
CA LEU A 552 -24.41 -104.18 2.93
C LEU A 552 -25.85 -104.39 2.46
N THR A 553 -26.26 -103.84 1.30
CA THR A 553 -27.58 -104.11 0.72
C THR A 553 -27.74 -105.60 0.36
N VAL A 554 -26.68 -106.22 -0.19
CA VAL A 554 -26.63 -107.65 -0.54
C VAL A 554 -26.72 -108.58 0.68
N GLN A 555 -26.42 -108.08 1.90
CA GLN A 555 -26.57 -108.85 3.14
C GLN A 555 -28.01 -108.88 3.66
N TRP A 556 -28.85 -107.90 3.31
CA TRP A 556 -30.26 -107.90 3.67
C TRP A 556 -31.05 -108.96 2.91
N GLU A 557 -30.82 -109.06 1.59
CA GLU A 557 -31.48 -110.05 0.72
C GLU A 557 -31.11 -111.49 1.11
N HIS A 558 -29.86 -111.74 1.51
CA HIS A 558 -29.42 -113.02 2.07
C HIS A 558 -30.10 -113.40 3.41
N SER A 559 -30.70 -112.45 4.12
CA SER A 559 -31.35 -112.71 5.41
C SER A 559 -32.81 -113.16 5.27
N GLN A 560 -33.55 -112.68 4.25
CA GLN A 560 -34.95 -113.11 4.02
C GLN A 560 -35.06 -114.53 3.46
N GLN A 561 -34.06 -115.03 2.75
CA GLN A 561 -34.06 -116.39 2.20
C GLN A 561 -34.11 -117.47 3.30
N LYS A 562 -33.71 -117.13 4.55
CA LYS A 562 -33.48 -118.09 5.63
C LYS A 562 -34.71 -118.39 6.52
N VAL A 563 -35.87 -117.82 6.21
CA VAL A 563 -37.14 -118.06 6.93
C VAL A 563 -37.97 -119.19 6.28
N LYS A 564 -37.59 -119.68 5.09
CA LYS A 564 -38.33 -120.70 4.33
C LYS A 564 -37.86 -122.16 4.51
N GLU A 565 -36.88 -122.42 5.38
CA GLU A 565 -36.17 -123.72 5.38
C GLU A 565 -36.06 -124.38 6.78
N LEU A 566 -36.91 -123.98 7.74
CA LEU A 566 -37.02 -124.65 9.06
C LEU A 566 -38.47 -124.93 9.53
N GLU A 567 -39.45 -124.89 8.63
CA GLU A 567 -40.80 -125.45 8.88
C GLU A 567 -41.14 -126.57 7.87
N LEU A 568 -40.37 -127.67 7.98
CA LEU A 568 -40.68 -129.08 7.62
C LEU A 568 -39.59 -129.79 6.81
N GLU A 569 -38.54 -130.27 7.47
CA GLU A 569 -38.08 -131.65 7.25
C GLU A 569 -37.24 -132.23 8.40
N LEU A 570 -37.89 -133.02 9.28
CA LEU A 570 -37.29 -134.29 9.70
C LEU A 570 -38.29 -135.39 9.36
N LEU A 571 -37.93 -136.22 8.38
CA LEU A 571 -38.87 -136.98 7.58
C LEU A 571 -39.17 -138.38 8.16
N LYS A 572 -40.47 -138.69 8.29
CA LYS A 572 -41.12 -140.03 8.19
C LYS A 572 -40.48 -141.27 8.85
N HIS A 573 -41.30 -141.93 9.68
CA HIS A 573 -41.47 -143.39 9.80
C HIS A 573 -40.29 -144.31 10.21
N SER A 574 -40.48 -144.97 11.35
CA SER A 574 -40.77 -146.42 11.39
C SER A 574 -41.58 -146.71 12.67
N GLN A 575 -42.85 -147.11 12.62
CA GLN A 575 -43.47 -148.35 12.13
C GLN A 575 -43.21 -149.60 12.97
N SER A 576 -44.33 -150.24 13.35
CA SER A 576 -44.51 -151.66 13.74
C SER A 576 -44.37 -152.06 15.22
N SER A 577 -45.53 -152.22 15.86
CA SER A 577 -45.89 -153.50 16.50
C SER A 577 -47.18 -154.04 15.89
N LYS A 578 -47.08 -154.69 14.72
CA LYS A 578 -48.19 -155.43 14.10
C LYS A 578 -48.33 -156.82 14.72
N LEU A 579 -49.54 -157.16 15.18
CA LEU A 579 -50.13 -158.51 15.22
C LEU A 579 -51.65 -158.26 15.06
N GLN A 580 -52.39 -158.72 14.04
CA GLN A 580 -52.27 -159.94 13.22
C GLN A 580 -52.34 -161.19 14.14
N SER A 581 -53.29 -162.12 14.02
CA SER A 581 -54.17 -162.49 12.91
C SER A 581 -55.57 -162.87 13.48
N SER A 582 -56.55 -163.45 12.77
CA SER A 582 -56.53 -164.15 11.48
C SER A 582 -57.89 -164.27 10.80
N LEU A 583 -57.85 -164.30 9.46
CA LEU A 583 -58.50 -165.27 8.56
C LEU A 583 -60.01 -165.63 8.67
N GLN A 584 -60.58 -165.72 7.46
CA GLN A 584 -61.75 -166.52 7.02
C GLN A 584 -63.17 -166.04 7.33
N GLU A 585 -64.20 -166.40 6.52
CA GLU A 585 -64.28 -166.68 5.07
C GLU A 585 -65.77 -166.83 4.66
N LYS A 586 -66.17 -166.26 3.51
CA LYS A 586 -67.35 -166.58 2.66
C LYS A 586 -68.68 -167.07 3.29
N LEU A 587 -69.72 -166.24 3.10
CA LEU A 587 -70.92 -166.51 2.26
C LEU A 587 -72.03 -167.51 2.74
N ALA A 588 -73.26 -167.24 2.26
CA ALA A 588 -74.37 -168.16 1.95
C ALA A 588 -75.66 -168.11 2.82
N LEU A 589 -76.73 -168.73 2.32
CA LEU A 589 -78.15 -168.60 2.71
C LEU A 589 -78.81 -169.94 3.13
N GLU A 590 -79.98 -169.81 3.79
CA GLU A 590 -81.14 -170.75 3.85
C GLU A 590 -81.07 -172.15 4.54
N LYS A 591 -82.04 -172.35 5.48
CA LYS A 591 -82.97 -173.51 5.66
C LYS A 591 -82.49 -174.98 5.93
N SER A 592 -82.80 -175.41 7.17
CA SER A 592 -83.75 -176.53 7.53
C SER A 592 -83.32 -178.02 7.69
N ARG A 593 -84.12 -178.73 8.54
CA ARG A 593 -84.42 -180.21 8.59
C ARG A 593 -83.31 -181.19 9.07
N ALA A 594 -83.57 -182.42 9.55
CA ALA A 594 -84.77 -183.21 9.98
C ALA A 594 -84.38 -184.09 11.23
N THR A 595 -85.12 -185.01 11.87
CA THR A 595 -85.92 -186.22 11.46
C THR A 595 -86.98 -186.56 12.56
N ASP A 596 -88.20 -187.09 12.31
CA ASP A 596 -88.68 -188.40 11.79
C ASP A 596 -88.47 -189.60 12.75
N ALA A 597 -89.39 -190.56 12.96
CA ALA A 597 -90.83 -190.77 12.67
C ALA A 597 -91.37 -191.91 13.60
N GLU A 598 -92.61 -192.45 13.62
CA GLU A 598 -93.85 -192.30 12.82
C GLU A 598 -95.11 -192.40 13.74
N LYS A 599 -96.00 -193.41 13.65
CA LYS A 599 -97.29 -193.50 14.39
C LYS A 599 -97.73 -194.94 14.76
N LYS A 600 -98.87 -195.02 15.50
CA LYS A 600 -99.93 -196.06 15.40
C LYS A 600 -99.86 -197.34 16.28
N VAL A 601 -99.82 -197.18 17.61
CA VAL A 601 -100.54 -198.10 18.53
C VAL A 601 -101.61 -197.29 19.26
N LYS A 602 -102.89 -197.60 19.00
CA LYS A 602 -104.02 -196.71 19.31
C LYS A 602 -104.58 -196.91 20.73
N ALA A 603 -104.67 -195.79 21.46
CA ALA A 603 -105.91 -195.31 22.09
C ALA A 603 -106.56 -196.05 23.27
N GLU A 604 -105.96 -197.08 23.88
CA GLU A 604 -106.52 -197.72 25.09
C GLU A 604 -105.77 -197.38 26.40
N LEU A 605 -106.44 -197.04 27.51
CA LEU A 605 -107.84 -196.59 27.59
C LEU A 605 -108.14 -195.66 28.78
N ARG A 606 -107.65 -194.41 28.72
CA ARG A 606 -108.28 -193.14 29.18
C ARG A 606 -108.88 -192.96 30.61
N GLN A 607 -109.11 -193.99 31.41
CA GLN A 607 -110.10 -193.92 32.51
C GLN A 607 -109.55 -193.33 33.82
N VAL A 608 -108.25 -193.47 34.10
CA VAL A 608 -107.62 -192.93 35.33
C VAL A 608 -107.09 -191.50 35.15
N GLN A 609 -107.10 -190.97 33.91
CA GLN A 609 -106.65 -189.61 33.60
C GLN A 609 -107.49 -188.49 34.26
N SER A 610 -108.63 -188.82 34.85
CA SER A 610 -109.56 -187.86 35.50
C SER A 610 -109.22 -187.48 36.95
N LYS A 611 -108.37 -188.24 37.66
CA LYS A 611 -108.07 -187.97 39.09
C LYS A 611 -106.74 -187.24 39.35
N LEU A 612 -105.88 -187.11 38.34
CA LEU A 612 -104.61 -186.38 38.46
C LEU A 612 -104.77 -184.88 38.14
N THR A 613 -105.75 -184.52 37.32
CA THR A 613 -105.91 -183.18 36.72
C THR A 613 -106.22 -182.05 37.68
N ASP A 614 -106.78 -182.33 38.86
CA ASP A 614 -107.25 -181.27 39.77
C ASP A 614 -106.20 -180.87 40.81
N SER A 615 -105.24 -181.74 41.13
CA SER A 615 -104.08 -181.38 41.96
C SER A 615 -103.16 -180.39 41.22
N THR A 616 -102.91 -180.62 39.93
CA THR A 616 -102.05 -179.78 39.08
C THR A 616 -102.51 -178.33 39.00
N LYS A 617 -103.83 -178.06 39.13
CA LYS A 617 -104.40 -176.71 39.08
C LYS A 617 -104.11 -175.87 40.33
N MET A 618 -103.89 -176.52 41.48
CA MET A 618 -103.60 -175.82 42.74
C MET A 618 -102.15 -175.34 42.80
N CYS A 619 -101.21 -176.11 42.24
CA CYS A 619 -99.79 -175.75 42.19
C CYS A 619 -99.48 -174.59 41.22
N SER A 620 -100.34 -174.30 40.24
CA SER A 620 -100.09 -173.26 39.23
C SER A 620 -100.52 -171.84 39.63
N SER A 621 -101.46 -171.68 40.58
CA SER A 621 -101.94 -170.34 40.97
C SER A 621 -100.96 -169.60 41.89
N LEU A 622 -100.26 -170.33 42.76
CA LEU A 622 -99.25 -169.79 43.68
C LEU A 622 -98.05 -169.19 42.94
N THR A 623 -97.60 -169.83 41.86
CA THR A 623 -96.47 -169.34 41.03
C THR A 623 -96.75 -167.96 40.46
N VAL A 624 -97.93 -167.75 39.89
CA VAL A 624 -98.32 -166.47 39.24
C VAL A 624 -98.40 -165.33 40.27
N GLN A 625 -98.87 -165.59 41.49
CA GLN A 625 -98.88 -164.57 42.55
C GLN A 625 -97.46 -164.18 42.99
N TRP A 626 -96.55 -165.15 43.09
CA TRP A 626 -95.14 -164.90 43.42
C TRP A 626 -94.45 -164.07 42.34
N GLU A 627 -94.62 -164.42 41.06
CA GLU A 627 -94.06 -163.69 39.91
C GLU A 627 -94.53 -162.23 39.87
N HIS A 628 -95.84 -161.97 40.07
CA HIS A 628 -96.37 -160.61 40.15
C HIS A 628 -95.75 -159.81 41.30
N SER A 629 -95.54 -160.41 42.47
CA SER A 629 -94.91 -159.72 43.61
C SER A 629 -93.46 -159.33 43.31
N GLN A 630 -92.70 -160.21 42.64
CA GLN A 630 -91.31 -159.95 42.27
C GLN A 630 -91.19 -158.85 41.20
N GLN A 631 -92.18 -158.77 40.28
CA GLN A 631 -92.19 -157.74 39.25
C GLN A 631 -92.39 -156.33 39.84
N LYS A 632 -93.24 -156.20 40.88
CA LYS A 632 -93.57 -154.90 41.49
C LYS A 632 -92.39 -154.24 42.23
N VAL A 633 -91.49 -155.04 42.80
CA VAL A 633 -90.27 -154.52 43.45
C VAL A 633 -89.35 -153.82 42.43
N LYS A 634 -89.14 -154.44 41.26
CA LYS A 634 -88.27 -153.93 40.19
C LYS A 634 -88.75 -152.59 39.61
N GLU A 635 -90.06 -152.33 39.60
CA GLU A 635 -90.59 -151.01 39.20
C GLU A 635 -90.17 -149.91 40.18
N LEU A 636 -90.33 -150.13 41.50
CA LEU A 636 -90.03 -149.14 42.53
C LEU A 636 -88.54 -148.84 42.63
N GLU A 637 -87.68 -149.84 42.44
CA GLU A 637 -86.21 -149.67 42.36
C GLU A 637 -85.81 -148.75 41.20
N LEU A 638 -86.46 -148.89 40.04
CA LEU A 638 -86.22 -148.02 38.87
C LEU A 638 -86.73 -146.58 39.06
N GLU A 639 -87.84 -146.38 39.76
CA GLU A 639 -88.36 -145.04 40.06
C GLU A 639 -87.46 -144.29 41.05
N LEU A 640 -86.99 -144.96 42.09
CA LEU A 640 -86.10 -144.37 43.11
C LEU A 640 -84.73 -144.01 42.50
N LEU A 641 -84.21 -144.84 41.59
CA LEU A 641 -83.02 -144.51 40.80
C LEU A 641 -83.23 -143.26 39.93
N LYS A 642 -84.34 -143.17 39.17
CA LYS A 642 -84.67 -141.97 38.35
C LYS A 642 -84.75 -140.70 39.20
N HIS A 643 -85.39 -140.75 40.37
CA HIS A 643 -85.49 -139.59 41.26
C HIS A 643 -84.11 -139.16 41.79
N SER A 644 -83.23 -140.12 42.10
CA SER A 644 -81.85 -139.83 42.53
C SER A 644 -80.99 -139.19 41.43
N GLN A 645 -81.22 -139.56 40.16
CA GLN A 645 -80.54 -138.97 39.00
C GLN A 645 -81.04 -137.55 38.72
N SER A 646 -82.36 -137.34 38.77
CA SER A 646 -82.99 -136.01 38.61
C SER A 646 -82.45 -134.99 39.62
N SER A 647 -82.38 -135.38 40.90
CA SER A 647 -81.85 -134.53 41.98
C SER A 647 -80.38 -134.13 41.75
N LYS A 648 -79.52 -135.06 41.30
CA LYS A 648 -78.11 -134.78 40.99
C LYS A 648 -77.92 -133.85 39.79
N LEU A 649 -78.81 -133.92 38.80
CA LEU A 649 -78.81 -132.99 37.66
C LEU A 649 -79.25 -131.58 38.10
N GLN A 650 -80.27 -131.49 38.96
CA GLN A 650 -80.76 -130.22 39.50
C GLN A 650 -79.67 -129.47 40.30
N SER A 651 -78.93 -130.15 41.17
CA SER A 651 -77.84 -129.52 41.94
C SER A 651 -76.70 -129.04 41.03
N SER A 652 -76.29 -129.83 40.04
CA SER A 652 -75.23 -129.44 39.09
C SER A 652 -75.63 -128.24 38.22
N LEU A 653 -76.92 -128.09 37.88
CA LEU A 653 -77.42 -126.91 37.17
C LEU A 653 -77.47 -125.67 38.07
N GLN A 654 -77.82 -125.81 39.36
CA GLN A 654 -77.76 -124.69 40.32
C GLN A 654 -76.31 -124.22 40.56
N GLU A 655 -75.36 -125.14 40.68
CA GLU A 655 -73.93 -124.84 40.81
C GLU A 655 -73.39 -124.06 39.60
N LYS A 656 -73.67 -124.54 38.37
CA LYS A 656 -73.29 -123.84 37.14
C LYS A 656 -73.94 -122.46 37.02
N LEU A 657 -75.20 -122.32 37.43
CA LEU A 657 -75.90 -121.03 37.45
C LEU A 657 -75.29 -120.07 38.49
N ALA A 658 -74.79 -120.56 39.63
CA ALA A 658 -74.08 -119.74 40.60
C ALA A 658 -72.71 -119.29 40.05
N LEU A 659 -71.96 -120.19 39.41
CA LEU A 659 -70.65 -119.90 38.82
C LEU A 659 -70.72 -118.87 37.69
N GLU A 660 -71.69 -119.00 36.78
CA GLU A 660 -71.89 -118.00 35.71
C GLU A 660 -72.43 -116.66 36.25
N LYS A 661 -73.18 -116.66 37.38
CA LYS A 661 -73.55 -115.42 38.06
C LYS A 661 -72.36 -114.70 38.69
N SER A 662 -71.46 -115.39 39.39
CA SER A 662 -70.24 -114.75 39.91
C SER A 662 -69.38 -114.23 38.76
N ARG A 663 -69.18 -115.04 37.71
CA ARG A 663 -68.45 -114.68 36.49
C ARG A 663 -69.03 -113.44 35.80
N ALA A 664 -70.35 -113.31 35.74
CA ALA A 664 -71.02 -112.11 35.22
C ALA A 664 -70.71 -110.88 36.08
N THR A 665 -70.85 -110.98 37.42
CA THR A 665 -70.54 -109.83 38.31
C THR A 665 -69.07 -109.42 38.27
N ASP A 666 -68.14 -110.34 38.04
CA ASP A 666 -66.72 -110.03 37.90
C ASP A 666 -66.41 -109.40 36.53
N ALA A 667 -67.13 -109.79 35.47
CA ALA A 667 -67.08 -109.10 34.18
C ALA A 667 -67.65 -107.67 34.28
N GLU A 668 -68.77 -107.46 34.99
CA GLU A 668 -69.36 -106.14 35.23
C GLU A 668 -68.40 -105.21 35.98
N LYS A 669 -67.77 -105.67 37.08
CA LYS A 669 -66.70 -104.93 37.79
C LYS A 669 -65.58 -104.53 36.83
N LYS A 670 -65.13 -105.45 35.99
CA LYS A 670 -64.03 -105.22 35.04
C LYS A 670 -64.39 -104.24 33.93
N VAL A 671 -65.66 -104.22 33.49
CA VAL A 671 -66.18 -103.19 32.57
C VAL A 671 -66.20 -101.81 33.24
N LEU A 672 -66.61 -101.72 34.51
CA LEU A 672 -66.59 -100.46 35.27
C LEU A 672 -65.16 -99.94 35.49
N GLU A 673 -64.22 -100.81 35.86
CA GLU A 673 -62.79 -100.44 35.95
C GLU A 673 -62.24 -99.90 34.62
N LEU A 674 -62.56 -100.57 33.50
CA LEU A 674 -62.10 -100.14 32.18
C LEU A 674 -62.77 -98.83 31.74
N GLN A 675 -64.05 -98.62 32.06
CA GLN A 675 -64.71 -97.32 31.87
C GLN A 675 -64.08 -96.20 32.72
N GLN A 676 -63.67 -96.49 33.96
CA GLN A 676 -62.98 -95.53 34.81
C GLN A 676 -61.59 -95.19 34.24
N LYS A 677 -60.77 -96.21 33.94
CA LYS A 677 -59.43 -96.04 33.33
C LYS A 677 -59.51 -95.27 31.99
N LEU A 678 -60.55 -95.50 31.19
CA LEU A 678 -60.80 -94.75 29.94
C LEU A 678 -61.14 -93.27 30.21
N LYS A 679 -61.97 -92.97 31.23
CA LYS A 679 -62.28 -91.58 31.63
C LYS A 679 -61.05 -90.86 32.18
N GLU A 680 -60.26 -91.53 33.01
CA GLU A 680 -59.00 -91.00 33.57
C GLU A 680 -57.99 -90.70 32.46
N SER A 681 -57.75 -91.66 31.56
CA SER A 681 -56.88 -91.50 30.40
C SER A 681 -57.35 -90.36 29.47
N HIS A 682 -58.65 -90.26 29.20
CA HIS A 682 -59.21 -89.19 28.37
C HIS A 682 -59.16 -87.82 29.06
N HIS A 683 -59.26 -87.75 30.40
CA HIS A 683 -59.04 -86.50 31.13
C HIS A 683 -57.56 -86.07 31.10
N GLN A 684 -56.62 -87.01 31.29
CA GLN A 684 -55.19 -86.77 31.14
C GLN A 684 -54.85 -86.28 29.73
N LEU A 685 -55.46 -86.84 28.69
CA LEU A 685 -55.30 -86.37 27.31
C LEU A 685 -55.72 -84.90 27.17
N ARG A 686 -56.90 -84.51 27.66
CA ARG A 686 -57.35 -83.11 27.61
C ARG A 686 -56.42 -82.15 28.36
N LEU A 687 -55.85 -82.60 29.50
CA LEU A 687 -54.87 -81.80 30.24
C LEU A 687 -53.56 -81.65 29.46
N THR A 688 -53.06 -82.70 28.81
CA THR A 688 -51.85 -82.58 27.97
C THR A 688 -52.12 -81.76 26.71
N GLU A 689 -53.31 -81.85 26.12
CA GLU A 689 -53.77 -80.99 25.01
C GLU A 689 -53.79 -79.51 25.41
N THR A 690 -54.38 -79.14 26.56
CA THR A 690 -54.36 -77.74 27.03
C THR A 690 -52.95 -77.27 27.38
N HIS A 691 -52.11 -78.13 27.97
CA HIS A 691 -50.70 -77.81 28.23
C HIS A 691 -49.86 -77.70 26.95
N VAL A 692 -50.23 -78.37 25.86
CA VAL A 692 -49.60 -78.21 24.53
C VAL A 692 -50.08 -76.95 23.84
N LEU A 693 -51.36 -76.62 23.91
CA LEU A 693 -51.91 -75.36 23.38
C LEU A 693 -51.33 -74.13 24.10
N GLY A 694 -51.29 -74.15 25.43
CA GLY A 694 -50.65 -73.08 26.21
C GLY A 694 -49.17 -72.92 25.89
N ARG A 695 -48.41 -74.01 25.73
CA ARG A 695 -47.00 -73.94 25.30
C ARG A 695 -46.81 -73.46 23.86
N LYS A 696 -47.76 -73.73 22.95
CA LYS A 696 -47.75 -73.13 21.61
C LYS A 696 -47.98 -71.62 21.68
N GLN A 697 -48.99 -71.17 22.43
CA GLN A 697 -49.30 -69.75 22.64
C GLN A 697 -48.11 -69.01 23.26
N MET A 698 -47.54 -69.49 24.36
CA MET A 698 -46.32 -68.89 24.94
C MET A 698 -45.12 -68.91 23.97
N GLY A 699 -45.01 -69.93 23.10
CA GLY A 699 -43.97 -70.02 22.08
C GLY A 699 -44.20 -69.11 20.87
N GLU A 700 -45.44 -68.72 20.59
CA GLU A 700 -45.82 -67.72 19.58
C GLU A 700 -45.61 -66.31 20.15
N GLU A 701 -46.08 -66.03 21.38
CA GLU A 701 -45.79 -64.79 22.12
C GLU A 701 -44.28 -64.53 22.27
N LEU A 702 -43.49 -65.57 22.57
CA LEU A 702 -42.02 -65.47 22.64
C LEU A 702 -41.39 -65.10 21.30
N LYS A 703 -41.87 -65.69 20.19
CA LYS A 703 -41.40 -65.32 18.84
C LYS A 703 -41.77 -63.89 18.49
N GLU A 704 -43.02 -63.48 18.71
CA GLU A 704 -43.42 -62.10 18.46
C GLU A 704 -42.65 -61.11 19.34
N ALA A 705 -42.36 -61.46 20.60
CA ALA A 705 -41.53 -60.65 21.49
C ALA A 705 -40.09 -60.54 20.97
N GLN A 706 -39.51 -61.64 20.50
CA GLN A 706 -38.18 -61.66 19.88
C GLN A 706 -38.14 -60.87 18.56
N GLU A 707 -39.17 -60.97 17.73
CA GLU A 707 -39.32 -60.17 16.50
C GLU A 707 -39.42 -58.67 16.83
N ARG A 708 -40.28 -58.28 17.78
CA ARG A 708 -40.39 -56.91 18.32
C ARG A 708 -39.03 -56.43 18.86
N GLU A 709 -38.30 -57.26 19.59
CA GLU A 709 -36.97 -56.91 20.10
C GLU A 709 -35.96 -56.69 18.97
N THR A 710 -35.90 -57.56 17.96
CA THR A 710 -35.00 -57.36 16.80
C THR A 710 -35.38 -56.14 15.97
N GLN A 711 -36.67 -55.80 15.89
CA GLN A 711 -37.15 -54.59 15.22
C GLN A 711 -36.79 -53.32 16.00
N LEU A 712 -36.94 -53.31 17.34
CA LEU A 712 -36.49 -52.21 18.20
C LEU A 712 -34.96 -52.05 18.16
N ARG A 713 -34.19 -53.16 18.18
CA ARG A 713 -32.73 -53.14 17.99
C ARG A 713 -32.35 -52.53 16.63
N ARG A 714 -33.09 -52.84 15.57
CA ARG A 714 -32.87 -52.27 14.22
C ARG A 714 -33.16 -50.77 14.18
N GLN A 715 -34.33 -50.35 14.69
CA GLN A 715 -34.73 -48.95 14.80
C GLN A 715 -33.73 -48.13 15.64
N PHE A 716 -33.26 -48.68 16.77
CA PHE A 716 -32.23 -48.03 17.59
C PHE A 716 -30.90 -47.83 16.85
N GLN A 717 -30.45 -48.82 16.07
CA GLN A 717 -29.26 -48.64 15.22
C GLN A 717 -29.49 -47.64 14.08
N GLU A 718 -30.69 -47.60 13.48
CA GLU A 718 -31.05 -46.60 12.48
C GLU A 718 -31.06 -45.19 13.08
N GLU A 719 -31.65 -44.99 14.26
CA GLU A 719 -31.61 -43.72 14.99
C GLU A 719 -30.19 -43.32 15.44
N GLN A 720 -29.32 -44.27 15.80
CA GLN A 720 -27.90 -43.99 16.03
C GLN A 720 -27.17 -43.55 14.75
N ARG A 721 -27.48 -44.15 13.60
CA ARG A 721 -26.91 -43.72 12.31
C ARG A 721 -27.42 -42.34 11.91
N LYS A 722 -28.72 -42.08 12.04
CA LYS A 722 -29.33 -40.76 11.79
C LYS A 722 -28.74 -39.68 12.70
N ARG A 723 -28.63 -39.94 14.01
CA ARG A 723 -27.99 -38.99 14.95
C ARG A 723 -26.57 -38.66 14.53
N LYS A 724 -25.70 -39.65 14.31
CA LYS A 724 -24.32 -39.39 13.83
C LYS A 724 -24.26 -38.56 12.54
N LEU A 725 -25.20 -38.76 11.62
CA LEU A 725 -25.27 -38.03 10.35
C LEU A 725 -25.79 -36.58 10.56
N LEU A 726 -26.73 -36.38 11.50
CA LEU A 726 -27.17 -35.05 11.95
C LEU A 726 -26.08 -34.32 12.76
N ASP A 727 -25.33 -35.03 13.60
CA ASP A 727 -24.20 -34.51 14.38
C ASP A 727 -23.09 -34.04 13.40
N GLN A 728 -22.78 -34.85 12.38
CA GLN A 728 -21.87 -34.47 11.28
C GLN A 728 -22.35 -33.24 10.51
N HIS A 729 -23.62 -33.18 10.11
CA HIS A 729 -24.17 -31.98 9.45
C HIS A 729 -24.18 -30.75 10.38
N ALA A 730 -24.38 -30.93 11.69
CA ALA A 730 -24.27 -29.84 12.65
C ALA A 730 -22.83 -29.33 12.79
N GLU A 731 -21.84 -30.23 12.81
CA GLU A 731 -20.41 -29.88 12.79
C GLU A 731 -20.03 -29.17 11.47
N GLU A 732 -20.49 -29.65 10.31
CA GLU A 732 -20.29 -29.02 9.00
C GLU A 732 -20.89 -27.60 8.96
N LEU A 733 -22.14 -27.43 9.39
CA LEU A 733 -22.80 -26.11 9.46
C LEU A 733 -22.08 -25.19 10.45
N GLN A 734 -21.58 -25.71 11.57
CA GLN A 734 -20.82 -24.93 12.55
C GLN A 734 -19.40 -24.58 12.02
N GLN A 735 -18.79 -25.40 11.17
CA GLN A 735 -17.57 -25.06 10.44
C GLN A 735 -17.83 -23.99 9.37
N GLN A 736 -18.92 -24.10 8.61
CA GLN A 736 -19.33 -23.09 7.63
C GLN A 736 -19.65 -21.74 8.29
N LEU A 737 -20.34 -21.73 9.44
CA LEU A 737 -20.59 -20.52 10.23
C LEU A 737 -19.29 -19.90 10.77
N ARG A 738 -18.36 -20.71 11.28
CA ARG A 738 -17.03 -20.23 11.70
C ARG A 738 -16.28 -19.58 10.54
N HIS A 739 -16.19 -20.26 9.39
CA HIS A 739 -15.53 -19.73 8.20
C HIS A 739 -16.22 -18.46 7.64
N SER A 740 -17.55 -18.40 7.68
CA SER A 740 -18.32 -17.21 7.31
C SER A 740 -18.04 -16.03 8.24
N HIS A 741 -17.86 -16.28 9.54
CA HIS A 741 -17.55 -15.22 10.52
C HIS A 741 -16.05 -14.81 10.48
N GLU A 742 -15.15 -15.75 10.21
CA GLU A 742 -13.73 -15.46 9.96
C GLU A 742 -13.56 -14.58 8.71
N THR A 743 -14.27 -14.90 7.62
CA THR A 743 -14.26 -14.10 6.39
C THR A 743 -14.97 -12.75 6.58
N GLU A 744 -16.10 -12.69 7.29
CA GLU A 744 -16.76 -11.45 7.68
C GLU A 744 -15.84 -10.54 8.53
N THR A 745 -15.16 -11.08 9.54
CA THR A 745 -14.24 -10.29 10.38
C THR A 745 -12.97 -9.87 9.65
N LEU A 746 -12.48 -10.64 8.67
CA LEU A 746 -11.42 -10.23 7.74
C LEU A 746 -11.87 -9.10 6.79
N LEU A 747 -13.10 -9.16 6.29
CA LEU A 747 -13.69 -8.10 5.48
C LEU A 747 -13.94 -6.83 6.30
N ALA A 748 -14.41 -6.95 7.54
CA ALA A 748 -14.57 -5.81 8.46
C ALA A 748 -13.22 -5.14 8.78
N LYS A 749 -12.15 -5.92 9.01
CA LYS A 749 -10.78 -5.39 9.21
C LYS A 749 -10.27 -4.67 7.97
N THR A 750 -10.35 -5.29 6.80
CA THR A 750 -9.87 -4.67 5.56
C THR A 750 -10.71 -3.45 5.16
N HIS A 751 -12.02 -3.43 5.43
CA HIS A 751 -12.86 -2.23 5.29
C HIS A 751 -12.42 -1.11 6.25
N ALA A 752 -12.11 -1.42 7.52
CA ALA A 752 -11.63 -0.43 8.48
C ALA A 752 -10.25 0.14 8.05
N GLU A 753 -9.33 -0.70 7.59
CA GLU A 753 -8.04 -0.27 7.04
C GLU A 753 -8.20 0.61 5.80
N LEU A 754 -9.08 0.24 4.87
CA LEU A 754 -9.39 1.03 3.68
C LEU A 754 -10.04 2.37 4.04
N GLN A 755 -10.95 2.40 5.01
CA GLN A 755 -11.58 3.62 5.51
C GLN A 755 -10.54 4.58 6.12
N VAL A 756 -9.58 4.06 6.90
CA VAL A 756 -8.48 4.87 7.46
C VAL A 756 -7.55 5.38 6.36
N ARG A 757 -7.20 4.55 5.37
CA ARG A 757 -6.40 5.00 4.21
C ARG A 757 -7.13 6.06 3.38
N PHE A 758 -8.44 5.93 3.20
CA PHE A 758 -9.27 6.92 2.51
C PHE A 758 -9.27 8.26 3.26
N GLN A 759 -9.49 8.25 4.58
CA GLN A 759 -9.42 9.46 5.41
C GLN A 759 -8.01 10.10 5.42
N GLN A 760 -6.95 9.29 5.36
CA GLN A 760 -5.58 9.79 5.19
C GLN A 760 -5.38 10.45 3.81
N GLN A 761 -5.95 9.89 2.74
CA GLN A 761 -5.90 10.47 1.40
C GLN A 761 -6.75 11.76 1.31
N GLU A 762 -7.94 11.80 1.92
CA GLU A 762 -8.75 13.02 2.03
C GLU A 762 -7.98 14.13 2.76
N ALA A 763 -7.33 13.82 3.89
CA ALA A 763 -6.51 14.77 4.63
C ALA A 763 -5.29 15.26 3.82
N GLN A 764 -4.61 14.37 3.10
CA GLN A 764 -3.51 14.74 2.19
C GLN A 764 -3.98 15.63 1.03
N LEU A 765 -5.13 15.33 0.43
CA LEU A 765 -5.73 16.17 -0.60
C LEU A 765 -6.12 17.55 -0.06
N HIS A 766 -6.66 17.63 1.17
CA HIS A 766 -6.99 18.90 1.80
C HIS A 766 -5.75 19.77 2.04
N ILE A 767 -4.65 19.16 2.53
CA ILE A 767 -3.35 19.83 2.70
C ILE A 767 -2.84 20.33 1.34
N LEU A 768 -2.81 19.48 0.31
CA LEU A 768 -2.34 19.86 -1.04
C LEU A 768 -3.22 20.94 -1.69
N GLU A 769 -4.53 20.94 -1.41
CA GLU A 769 -5.40 22.03 -1.84
C GLU A 769 -5.12 23.35 -1.12
N ASP A 770 -4.84 23.31 0.18
CA ASP A 770 -4.56 24.50 0.97
C ASP A 770 -3.15 25.05 0.69
N GLU A 771 -2.16 24.20 0.45
CA GLU A 771 -0.84 24.54 -0.12
C GLU A 771 -0.98 25.17 -1.52
N LYS A 772 -1.85 24.62 -2.37
CA LYS A 772 -2.16 25.21 -3.68
C LYS A 772 -2.84 26.58 -3.55
N LYS A 773 -3.67 26.80 -2.51
CA LYS A 773 -4.27 28.11 -2.20
C LYS A 773 -3.23 29.10 -1.70
N THR A 774 -2.31 28.72 -0.81
CA THR A 774 -1.22 29.62 -0.36
C THR A 774 -0.28 29.96 -1.50
N ALA A 775 0.21 28.97 -2.26
CA ALA A 775 1.08 29.20 -3.41
C ALA A 775 0.42 30.07 -4.51
N SER A 776 -0.90 29.93 -4.72
CA SER A 776 -1.65 30.81 -5.64
C SER A 776 -1.79 32.24 -5.11
N ASN A 777 -1.99 32.42 -3.79
CA ASN A 777 -2.04 33.73 -3.16
C ASN A 777 -0.66 34.43 -3.14
N GLU A 778 0.40 33.67 -2.90
CA GLU A 778 1.79 34.13 -2.99
C GLU A 778 2.16 34.50 -4.43
N HIS A 779 1.79 33.67 -5.42
CA HIS A 779 1.98 34.01 -6.84
C HIS A 779 1.22 35.29 -7.22
N LEU A 780 -0.03 35.46 -6.78
CA LEU A 780 -0.80 36.67 -6.99
C LEU A 780 -0.20 37.90 -6.26
N HIS A 781 0.44 37.71 -5.10
CA HIS A 781 1.18 38.77 -4.42
C HIS A 781 2.44 39.16 -5.20
N CYS A 782 3.26 38.18 -5.60
CA CYS A 782 4.45 38.37 -6.43
C CYS A 782 4.13 38.99 -7.80
N GLN A 783 2.97 38.65 -8.39
CA GLN A 783 2.49 39.28 -9.63
C GLN A 783 2.18 40.77 -9.38
N LYS A 784 1.50 41.11 -8.28
CA LYS A 784 1.18 42.50 -7.91
C LYS A 784 2.42 43.31 -7.56
N THR A 785 3.38 42.76 -6.82
CA THR A 785 4.64 43.46 -6.52
C THR A 785 5.50 43.64 -7.76
N SER A 786 5.58 42.63 -8.65
CA SER A 786 6.23 42.74 -9.96
C SER A 786 5.56 43.81 -10.85
N GLN A 787 4.23 43.86 -10.89
CA GLN A 787 3.50 44.92 -11.60
C GLN A 787 3.82 46.31 -11.00
N ASN A 788 3.73 46.47 -9.68
CA ASN A 788 4.04 47.75 -9.02
C ASN A 788 5.48 48.21 -9.27
N LEU A 789 6.45 47.27 -9.30
CA LEU A 789 7.84 47.57 -9.64
C LEU A 789 8.00 47.94 -11.12
N SER A 790 7.28 47.28 -12.03
CA SER A 790 7.24 47.63 -13.46
C SER A 790 6.66 49.03 -13.69
N GLU A 791 5.58 49.38 -12.98
CA GLU A 791 4.98 50.72 -13.01
C GLU A 791 5.94 51.79 -12.44
N GLN A 792 6.65 51.50 -11.35
CA GLN A 792 7.69 52.38 -10.80
C GLN A 792 8.89 52.55 -11.75
N LEU A 793 9.34 51.47 -12.40
CA LEU A 793 10.41 51.53 -13.41
C LEU A 793 9.98 52.35 -14.64
N SER A 794 8.72 52.23 -15.07
CA SER A 794 8.15 53.02 -16.16
C SER A 794 8.14 54.52 -15.80
N LEU A 795 7.71 54.87 -14.58
CA LEU A 795 7.73 56.25 -14.08
C LEU A 795 9.16 56.80 -13.99
N LEU A 796 10.10 56.06 -13.39
CA LEU A 796 11.51 56.46 -13.31
C LEU A 796 12.17 56.59 -14.68
N GLN A 797 11.78 55.77 -15.66
CA GLN A 797 12.26 55.89 -17.03
C GLN A 797 11.67 57.12 -17.73
N GLN A 798 10.39 57.45 -17.48
CA GLN A 798 9.77 58.70 -17.96
C GLN A 798 10.43 59.93 -17.34
N GLU A 799 10.71 59.93 -16.03
CA GLU A 799 11.43 61.00 -15.32
C GLU A 799 12.87 61.16 -15.85
N LYS A 800 13.58 60.05 -16.07
CA LYS A 800 14.89 60.05 -16.72
C LYS A 800 14.80 60.71 -18.10
N GLU A 801 13.81 60.35 -18.90
CA GLU A 801 13.60 60.94 -20.22
C GLU A 801 13.28 62.44 -20.18
N THR A 802 12.48 62.93 -19.22
CA THR A 802 12.23 64.38 -19.06
C THR A 802 13.50 65.11 -18.65
N LEU A 803 14.26 64.58 -17.68
CA LEU A 803 15.56 65.15 -17.27
C LEU A 803 16.57 65.17 -18.42
N HIS A 804 16.59 64.14 -19.29
CA HIS A 804 17.43 64.16 -20.49
C HIS A 804 16.99 65.26 -21.47
N LYS A 805 15.67 65.45 -21.69
CA LYS A 805 15.12 66.50 -22.56
C LYS A 805 15.41 67.91 -22.02
N GLU A 806 15.42 68.08 -20.69
CA GLU A 806 15.79 69.33 -20.00
C GLU A 806 17.30 69.60 -20.09
N TYR A 807 18.15 68.61 -19.85
CA TYR A 807 19.60 68.72 -20.03
C TYR A 807 19.95 69.07 -21.48
N ASP A 808 19.30 68.43 -22.45
CA ASP A 808 19.43 68.74 -23.88
C ASP A 808 19.03 70.20 -24.19
N HIS A 809 18.05 70.73 -23.48
CA HIS A 809 17.61 72.13 -23.64
C HIS A 809 18.62 73.10 -23.02
N LEU A 810 19.12 72.83 -21.81
CA LEU A 810 20.17 73.63 -21.15
C LEU A 810 21.47 73.64 -21.96
N LEU A 811 21.87 72.49 -22.52
CA LEU A 811 23.02 72.39 -23.41
C LEU A 811 22.84 73.26 -24.66
N LYS A 812 21.66 73.23 -25.30
CA LYS A 812 21.34 74.09 -26.45
C LYS A 812 21.31 75.58 -26.08
N GLN A 813 20.87 75.94 -24.87
CA GLN A 813 20.98 77.32 -24.37
C GLN A 813 22.44 77.74 -24.17
N LEU A 814 23.25 76.91 -23.52
CA LEU A 814 24.68 77.17 -23.30
C LEU A 814 25.41 77.37 -24.63
N ASP A 815 25.12 76.53 -25.63
CA ASP A 815 25.66 76.63 -26.98
C ASP A 815 25.33 77.98 -27.63
N ILE A 816 24.11 78.49 -27.44
CA ILE A 816 23.69 79.82 -27.90
C ILE A 816 24.44 80.93 -27.15
N TYR A 817 24.68 80.80 -25.84
CA TYR A 817 25.48 81.77 -25.07
C TYR A 817 26.95 81.79 -25.50
N VAL A 818 27.57 80.62 -25.69
CA VAL A 818 28.96 80.49 -26.18
C VAL A 818 29.10 81.09 -27.58
N ARG A 819 28.17 80.79 -28.51
CA ARG A 819 28.15 81.40 -29.85
C ARG A 819 28.04 82.92 -29.78
N LYS A 820 27.08 83.47 -29.01
CA LYS A 820 26.93 84.93 -28.79
C LYS A 820 28.17 85.58 -28.17
N HIS A 821 28.85 84.91 -27.25
CA HIS A 821 30.10 85.39 -26.67
C HIS A 821 31.23 85.42 -27.71
N ASN A 822 31.37 84.35 -28.50
CA ASN A 822 32.39 84.25 -29.54
C ASN A 822 32.14 85.28 -30.67
N GLU A 823 30.88 85.52 -31.06
CA GLU A 823 30.48 86.60 -31.97
C GLU A 823 30.89 87.99 -31.43
N ARG A 824 30.64 88.28 -30.14
CA ARG A 824 31.08 89.51 -29.50
C ARG A 824 32.61 89.62 -29.51
N GLN A 825 33.34 88.57 -29.14
CA GLN A 825 34.81 88.57 -29.19
C GLN A 825 35.34 88.82 -30.60
N LEU A 826 34.77 88.17 -31.62
CA LEU A 826 35.12 88.39 -33.03
C LEU A 826 34.80 89.83 -33.47
N HIS A 827 33.68 90.40 -33.03
CA HIS A 827 33.35 91.80 -33.29
C HIS A 827 34.34 92.77 -32.62
N HIS A 828 34.71 92.55 -31.35
CA HIS A 828 35.73 93.34 -30.66
C HIS A 828 37.10 93.21 -31.36
N LYS A 829 37.52 92.00 -31.75
CA LYS A 829 38.75 91.75 -32.53
C LYS A 829 38.72 92.46 -33.88
N ALA A 830 37.57 92.50 -34.56
CA ALA A 830 37.38 93.24 -35.82
C ALA A 830 37.28 94.77 -35.64
N LYS A 831 36.80 95.27 -34.50
CA LYS A 831 36.82 96.71 -34.15
C LYS A 831 38.25 97.16 -33.83
N LEU A 832 39.01 96.35 -33.09
CA LEU A 832 40.42 96.61 -32.76
C LEU A 832 41.32 96.56 -34.00
N ARG A 833 41.10 95.60 -34.92
CA ARG A 833 41.78 95.58 -36.23
C ARG A 833 41.56 96.88 -37.01
N ARG A 834 40.30 97.30 -37.20
CA ARG A 834 39.96 98.56 -37.88
C ARG A 834 40.60 99.78 -37.21
N ALA A 835 40.57 99.88 -35.88
CA ALA A 835 41.24 100.96 -35.16
C ALA A 835 42.77 100.96 -35.38
N LYS A 836 43.41 99.79 -35.34
CA LYS A 836 44.85 99.64 -35.65
C LYS A 836 45.15 100.02 -37.11
N GLU A 837 44.30 99.65 -38.05
CA GLU A 837 44.42 100.00 -39.47
C GLU A 837 44.32 101.53 -39.67
N THR A 838 43.38 102.20 -38.99
CA THR A 838 43.28 103.67 -38.97
C THR A 838 44.54 104.32 -38.37
N PHE A 839 45.00 103.89 -37.19
CA PHE A 839 46.22 104.43 -36.59
C PHE A 839 47.47 104.20 -37.47
N VAL A 840 47.60 103.03 -38.11
CA VAL A 840 48.70 102.78 -39.06
C VAL A 840 48.59 103.66 -40.30
N HIS A 841 47.39 104.02 -40.75
CA HIS A 841 47.20 104.98 -41.83
C HIS A 841 47.56 106.41 -41.40
N GLU A 842 47.12 106.86 -40.22
CA GLU A 842 47.51 108.15 -39.65
C GLU A 842 49.02 108.27 -39.44
N VAL A 843 49.67 107.24 -38.88
CA VAL A 843 51.14 107.22 -38.71
C VAL A 843 51.82 107.35 -40.07
N LYS A 844 51.39 106.59 -41.09
CA LYS A 844 51.94 106.74 -42.46
C LYS A 844 51.74 108.15 -43.04
N GLN A 845 50.61 108.81 -42.79
CA GLN A 845 50.40 110.20 -43.19
C GLN A 845 51.35 111.15 -42.45
N ARG A 846 51.51 110.97 -41.13
CA ARG A 846 52.42 111.76 -40.29
C ARG A 846 53.88 111.56 -40.71
N ASP A 847 54.32 110.33 -40.96
CA ASP A 847 55.67 110.01 -41.45
C ASP A 847 55.96 110.69 -42.80
N VAL A 848 54.98 110.76 -43.70
CA VAL A 848 55.11 111.49 -44.97
C VAL A 848 55.20 113.00 -44.73
N ARG A 849 54.39 113.59 -43.83
CA ARG A 849 54.48 115.02 -43.52
C ARG A 849 55.77 115.37 -42.75
N ILE A 850 56.27 114.49 -41.90
CA ILE A 850 57.57 114.63 -41.22
C ILE A 850 58.69 114.66 -42.27
N LYS A 851 58.73 113.71 -43.22
CA LYS A 851 59.73 113.70 -44.30
C LYS A 851 59.67 114.93 -45.21
N GLN A 852 58.48 115.48 -45.43
CA GLN A 852 58.32 116.78 -46.11
C GLN A 852 58.92 117.92 -45.27
N LEU A 853 58.57 118.02 -43.98
CA LEU A 853 59.11 119.04 -43.06
C LEU A 853 60.62 118.92 -42.88
N GLU A 854 61.18 117.72 -42.81
CA GLU A 854 62.63 117.46 -42.79
C GLU A 854 63.29 117.98 -44.07
N SER A 855 62.68 117.74 -45.23
CA SER A 855 63.15 118.25 -46.53
C SER A 855 63.06 119.78 -46.62
N GLU A 856 61.95 120.37 -46.15
CA GLU A 856 61.76 121.82 -46.03
C GLU A 856 62.85 122.43 -45.13
N ILE A 857 63.12 121.85 -43.96
CA ILE A 857 64.18 122.27 -43.02
C ILE A 857 65.58 122.14 -43.63
N VAL A 858 65.87 121.07 -44.38
CA VAL A 858 67.17 120.90 -45.06
C VAL A 858 67.35 121.95 -46.16
N LEU A 859 66.31 122.26 -46.92
CA LEU A 859 66.33 123.34 -47.92
C LEU A 859 66.52 124.71 -47.26
N SER A 860 65.79 125.00 -46.17
CA SER A 860 65.97 126.24 -45.39
C SER A 860 67.39 126.36 -44.84
N ARG A 861 67.95 125.29 -44.25
CA ARG A 861 69.34 125.26 -43.75
C ARG A 861 70.37 125.49 -44.86
N SER A 862 70.14 124.92 -46.05
CA SER A 862 70.99 125.17 -47.22
C SER A 862 70.92 126.63 -47.66
N GLN A 863 69.72 127.22 -47.67
CA GLN A 863 69.49 128.62 -48.03
C GLN A 863 70.13 129.59 -47.03
N THR A 864 69.89 129.43 -45.73
CA THR A 864 70.57 130.22 -44.69
C THR A 864 72.09 130.01 -44.72
N GLY A 865 72.56 128.83 -45.11
CA GLY A 865 73.98 128.55 -45.33
C GLY A 865 74.61 129.40 -46.45
N LYS A 866 73.88 129.60 -47.55
CA LYS A 866 74.27 130.51 -48.64
C LYS A 866 74.19 131.97 -48.21
N GLU A 867 73.15 132.36 -47.49
CA GLU A 867 72.99 133.73 -46.97
C GLU A 867 74.12 134.08 -46.00
N HIS A 868 74.48 133.18 -45.08
CA HIS A 868 75.67 133.36 -44.24
C HIS A 868 77.00 133.36 -45.01
N ALA A 869 77.08 132.67 -46.16
CA ALA A 869 78.26 132.76 -47.03
C ALA A 869 78.35 134.12 -47.73
N LEU A 870 77.24 134.64 -48.24
CA LEU A 870 77.15 136.00 -48.81
C LEU A 870 77.43 137.07 -47.76
N ILE A 871 76.87 136.95 -46.54
CA ILE A 871 77.17 137.85 -45.43
C ILE A 871 78.66 137.82 -45.08
N ARG A 872 79.31 136.65 -45.03
CA ARG A 872 80.76 136.55 -44.81
C ARG A 872 81.55 137.22 -45.94
N GLN A 873 81.20 136.96 -47.20
CA GLN A 873 81.85 137.60 -48.35
C GLN A 873 81.75 139.13 -48.29
N ILE A 874 80.54 139.65 -48.09
CA ILE A 874 80.28 141.09 -47.93
C ILE A 874 81.01 141.65 -46.70
N THR A 875 81.15 140.88 -45.62
CA THR A 875 81.92 141.31 -44.44
C THR A 875 83.40 141.43 -44.78
N THR A 876 84.01 140.41 -45.39
CA THR A 876 85.43 140.45 -45.80
C THR A 876 85.71 141.52 -46.86
N GLU A 877 84.76 141.79 -47.76
CA GLU A 877 84.88 142.83 -48.78
C GLU A 877 84.76 144.23 -48.14
N ASN A 878 83.87 144.42 -47.17
CA ASN A 878 83.83 145.64 -46.35
C ASN A 878 85.08 145.81 -45.47
N GLU A 879 85.65 144.73 -44.92
CA GLU A 879 86.90 144.78 -44.15
C GLU A 879 88.08 145.20 -45.03
N ASN A 880 88.17 144.68 -46.26
CA ASN A 880 89.15 145.10 -47.27
C ASN A 880 88.95 146.57 -47.66
N LEU A 881 87.73 146.99 -48.00
CA LEU A 881 87.42 148.40 -48.36
C LEU A 881 87.66 149.37 -47.18
N LEU A 882 87.44 148.93 -45.94
CA LEU A 882 87.80 149.69 -44.74
C LEU A 882 89.32 149.76 -44.54
N GLN A 883 90.06 148.73 -44.93
CA GLN A 883 91.52 148.71 -44.87
C GLN A 883 92.14 149.61 -45.95
N GLU A 884 91.71 149.49 -47.22
CA GLU A 884 92.07 150.41 -48.30
C GLU A 884 91.76 151.86 -47.91
N LYS A 885 90.60 152.12 -47.30
CA LYS A 885 90.24 153.45 -46.80
C LYS A 885 91.20 153.95 -45.69
N ARG A 886 91.69 153.08 -44.79
CA ARG A 886 92.69 153.47 -43.78
C ARG A 886 94.02 153.81 -44.45
N GLU A 887 94.46 153.01 -45.41
CA GLU A 887 95.73 153.19 -46.13
C GLU A 887 95.71 154.48 -46.97
N LEU A 888 94.61 154.76 -47.68
CA LEU A 888 94.42 156.03 -48.41
C LEU A 888 94.36 157.25 -47.46
N LEU A 889 93.75 157.11 -46.27
CA LEU A 889 93.75 158.18 -45.25
C LEU A 889 95.14 158.39 -44.62
N GLN A 890 95.93 157.32 -44.46
CA GLN A 890 97.32 157.42 -44.01
C GLN A 890 98.18 158.15 -45.05
N GLN A 891 98.12 157.73 -46.32
CA GLN A 891 98.83 158.38 -47.42
C GLN A 891 98.46 159.87 -47.53
N LEU A 892 97.18 160.21 -47.36
CA LEU A 892 96.72 161.60 -47.34
C LEU A 892 97.32 162.39 -46.16
N ASN A 893 97.34 161.84 -44.94
CA ASN A 893 97.92 162.52 -43.79
C ASN A 893 99.45 162.67 -43.91
N GLU A 894 100.15 161.65 -44.42
CA GLU A 894 101.59 161.73 -44.73
C GLU A 894 101.87 162.83 -45.76
N GLN A 895 101.03 162.96 -46.81
CA GLN A 895 101.13 164.06 -47.76
C GLN A 895 100.83 165.43 -47.11
N GLU A 896 99.79 165.55 -46.29
CA GLU A 896 99.51 166.81 -45.56
C GLU A 896 100.65 167.19 -44.60
N GLU A 897 101.33 166.23 -43.98
CA GLU A 897 102.52 166.49 -43.16
C GLU A 897 103.72 166.98 -44.00
N VAL A 898 103.94 166.39 -45.18
CA VAL A 898 104.92 166.91 -46.14
C VAL A 898 104.55 168.33 -46.59
N GLU A 899 103.27 168.63 -46.85
CA GLU A 899 102.81 169.98 -47.18
C GLU A 899 102.98 170.97 -46.02
N ARG A 900 102.71 170.56 -44.77
CA ARG A 900 102.95 171.36 -43.55
C ARG A 900 104.44 171.66 -43.36
N ASN A 901 105.31 170.65 -43.53
CA ASN A 901 106.76 170.79 -43.45
C ASN A 901 107.29 171.72 -44.56
N ASN A 902 106.86 171.52 -45.80
CA ASN A 902 107.21 172.41 -46.93
C ASN A 902 106.75 173.84 -46.67
N LYS A 903 105.54 174.05 -46.13
CA LYS A 903 105.02 175.38 -45.75
C LYS A 903 105.86 176.04 -44.66
N TRP A 904 106.30 175.29 -43.64
CA TRP A 904 107.20 175.80 -42.61
C TRP A 904 108.60 176.16 -43.15
N ILE A 905 109.15 175.34 -44.05
CA ILE A 905 110.40 175.64 -44.77
C ILE A 905 110.26 176.93 -45.59
N ILE A 906 109.17 177.06 -46.36
CA ILE A 906 108.86 178.27 -47.15
C ILE A 906 108.73 179.50 -46.24
N SER A 907 108.00 179.42 -45.12
CA SER A 907 107.89 180.53 -44.16
C SER A 907 109.25 180.92 -43.56
N THR A 908 110.10 179.94 -43.26
CA THR A 908 111.46 180.17 -42.74
C THR A 908 112.35 180.85 -43.78
N ILE A 909 112.27 180.44 -45.05
CA ILE A 909 112.95 181.09 -46.17
C ILE A 909 112.43 182.52 -46.39
N GLN A 910 111.11 182.74 -46.34
CA GLN A 910 110.51 184.07 -46.47
C GLN A 910 111.01 185.04 -45.38
N ASN A 911 111.02 184.60 -44.11
CA ASN A 911 111.56 185.41 -43.01
C ASN A 911 113.06 185.72 -43.19
N ARG A 912 113.84 184.76 -43.72
CA ARG A 912 115.26 184.95 -44.02
C ARG A 912 115.49 185.96 -45.17
N VAL A 913 114.64 185.93 -46.20
CA VAL A 913 114.67 186.91 -47.31
C VAL A 913 114.29 188.31 -46.80
N GLN A 914 113.21 188.44 -46.04
CA GLN A 914 112.78 189.74 -45.48
C GLN A 914 113.87 190.40 -44.61
N PHE A 915 114.58 189.61 -43.78
CA PHE A 915 115.71 190.14 -43.00
C PHE A 915 116.85 190.64 -43.89
N LEU A 916 117.20 189.91 -44.94
CA LEU A 916 118.24 190.31 -45.90
C LEU A 916 117.83 191.56 -46.69
N ASP A 917 116.56 191.70 -47.06
CA ASP A 917 116.04 192.91 -47.72
C ASP A 917 116.10 194.14 -46.78
N GLU A 918 115.77 193.97 -45.50
CA GLU A 918 115.94 195.03 -44.50
C GLU A 918 117.41 195.43 -44.27
N GLU A 919 118.31 194.46 -44.19
CA GLU A 919 119.75 194.70 -44.04
C GLU A 919 120.31 195.44 -45.27
N ASN A 920 119.98 194.97 -46.46
CA ASN A 920 120.39 195.58 -47.73
C ASN A 920 119.84 197.01 -47.87
N LYS A 921 118.61 197.27 -47.42
CA LYS A 921 118.03 198.62 -47.36
C LYS A 921 118.79 199.54 -46.40
N ARG A 922 119.18 199.07 -45.20
CA ARG A 922 120.02 199.85 -44.26
C ARG A 922 121.39 200.15 -44.84
N LEU A 923 121.98 199.22 -45.60
CA LEU A 923 123.25 199.42 -46.31
C LEU A 923 123.12 200.49 -47.40
N GLN A 924 122.02 200.53 -48.16
CA GLN A 924 121.72 201.60 -49.12
C GLN A 924 121.58 202.97 -48.42
N GLU A 925 120.80 203.04 -47.34
CA GLU A 925 120.60 204.28 -46.56
C GLU A 925 121.92 204.81 -45.97
N SER A 926 122.79 203.93 -45.45
CA SER A 926 124.13 204.27 -44.96
C SER A 926 125.06 204.78 -46.08
N THR A 927 125.03 204.13 -47.25
CA THR A 927 125.81 204.54 -48.44
C THR A 927 125.42 205.95 -48.90
N LEU A 928 124.12 206.26 -48.88
CA LEU A 928 123.61 207.59 -49.21
C LEU A 928 124.11 208.64 -48.20
N GLN A 929 124.08 208.36 -46.89
CA GLN A 929 124.60 209.30 -45.88
C GLN A 929 126.09 209.60 -46.05
N LEU A 930 126.92 208.59 -46.31
CA LEU A 930 128.36 208.76 -46.50
C LEU A 930 128.69 209.63 -47.71
N SER A 931 128.03 209.41 -48.85
CA SER A 931 128.24 210.24 -50.05
C SER A 931 127.87 211.72 -49.85
N GLY A 932 126.87 212.00 -49.01
CA GLY A 932 126.50 213.37 -48.63
C GLY A 932 127.57 214.12 -47.85
N GLN A 933 128.36 213.42 -47.02
CA GLN A 933 129.45 214.04 -46.23
C GLN A 933 130.66 214.40 -47.10
N VAL A 934 131.04 213.52 -48.03
CA VAL A 934 132.16 213.75 -48.97
C VAL A 934 131.97 215.04 -49.76
N GLY A 935 130.78 215.26 -50.31
CA GLY A 935 130.45 216.45 -51.11
C GLY A 935 130.49 217.78 -50.36
N ILE A 936 130.60 217.79 -49.02
CA ILE A 936 130.78 219.01 -48.23
C ILE A 936 132.26 219.37 -48.11
N LEU A 937 133.12 218.39 -47.81
CA LEU A 937 134.57 218.56 -47.64
C LEU A 937 135.26 219.06 -48.92
N GLU A 938 134.79 218.61 -50.09
CA GLU A 938 135.29 219.06 -51.40
C GLU A 938 135.01 220.53 -51.72
N ARG A 939 134.11 221.22 -51.00
CA ARG A 939 133.85 222.65 -51.20
C ARG A 939 134.72 223.52 -50.30
N THR A 940 134.92 223.13 -49.04
CA THR A 940 135.79 223.86 -48.10
C THR A 940 137.25 223.92 -48.54
N LEU A 941 137.75 222.87 -49.20
CA LEU A 941 139.13 222.80 -49.70
C LEU A 941 139.48 223.83 -50.81
N ARG A 942 138.50 224.49 -51.43
CA ARG A 942 138.72 225.37 -52.60
C ARG A 942 139.00 226.84 -52.27
N ASN A 943 138.79 227.30 -51.04
CA ASN A 943 138.65 228.75 -50.74
C ASN A 943 139.85 229.42 -50.04
N ILE A 944 140.99 228.74 -49.82
CA ILE A 944 142.05 229.22 -48.87
C ILE A 944 143.39 229.57 -49.58
N HIS A 945 143.43 229.68 -50.91
CA HIS A 945 144.71 229.75 -51.64
C HIS A 945 145.36 231.14 -51.81
N THR A 946 144.63 232.25 -51.61
CA THR A 946 145.10 233.63 -51.90
C THR A 946 144.45 234.66 -50.96
N HIS A 947 145.01 235.86 -50.68
CA HIS A 947 146.38 236.40 -50.73
C HIS A 947 146.42 237.68 -49.84
N SER A 948 147.61 238.22 -49.50
CA SER A 948 147.77 239.36 -48.58
C SER A 948 148.12 240.71 -49.24
N LEU A 949 147.34 241.76 -48.97
CA LEU A 949 147.80 243.15 -48.78
C LEU A 949 146.61 244.03 -48.36
N GLU A 950 146.77 244.80 -47.27
CA GLU A 950 145.75 245.72 -46.70
C GLU A 950 144.43 245.02 -46.29
N ASP A 951 144.56 244.03 -45.40
CA ASP A 951 143.49 243.09 -45.06
C ASP A 951 142.40 243.71 -44.15
N ILE A 952 141.15 243.74 -44.65
CA ILE A 952 140.10 244.63 -44.14
C ILE A 952 139.29 244.07 -42.95
N ARG A 953 139.40 244.77 -41.83
CA ARG A 953 138.44 244.81 -40.71
C ARG A 953 137.03 245.20 -41.18
N SER A 954 136.04 244.31 -41.15
CA SER A 954 134.63 244.59 -40.73
C SER A 954 133.66 243.41 -40.92
N ILE A 955 132.55 243.43 -40.15
CA ILE A 955 131.24 242.75 -40.39
C ILE A 955 131.25 241.19 -40.42
N GLY A 956 130.34 240.45 -39.78
CA GLY A 956 129.17 240.81 -38.97
C GLY A 956 127.87 240.20 -39.53
N PHE A 957 127.04 239.60 -38.66
CA PHE A 957 125.80 238.88 -39.01
C PHE A 957 126.03 237.61 -39.88
N SER A 958 125.13 236.61 -39.93
CA SER A 958 123.76 236.52 -39.42
C SER A 958 123.51 235.26 -38.58
N GLU A 959 122.32 235.16 -37.99
CA GLU A 959 121.87 234.03 -37.16
C GLU A 959 121.81 232.70 -37.94
N CYS A 960 122.29 231.61 -37.33
CA CYS A 960 122.12 230.25 -37.85
C CYS A 960 121.10 229.45 -37.04
N GLN A 961 119.82 229.78 -37.19
CA GLN A 961 118.73 228.82 -36.97
C GLN A 961 118.36 228.15 -38.29
N LEU A 962 118.46 226.83 -38.38
CA LEU A 962 117.67 226.00 -39.31
C LEU A 962 117.37 224.66 -38.60
N LEU A 963 116.18 224.53 -38.02
CA LEU A 963 114.93 224.06 -38.66
C LEU A 963 115.01 222.55 -38.98
N SER A 964 114.49 221.63 -38.16
CA SER A 964 113.09 221.40 -37.74
C SER A 964 112.16 220.80 -38.80
N LYS A 965 111.53 219.67 -38.46
CA LYS A 965 110.07 219.42 -38.60
C LYS A 965 109.66 218.25 -37.69
N MET A 966 108.37 218.17 -37.37
CA MET A 966 107.78 217.30 -36.33
C MET A 966 107.16 216.01 -36.91
N LEU A 967 106.68 215.10 -36.02
CA LEU A 967 106.00 213.80 -36.27
C LEU A 967 106.98 212.63 -36.58
N PRO A 968 106.70 211.35 -36.18
CA PRO A 968 105.56 210.56 -36.71
C PRO A 968 104.77 209.62 -35.74
N ARG A 969 103.61 209.17 -36.26
CA ARG A 969 102.69 208.06 -35.88
C ARG A 969 101.98 207.63 -37.21
N PRO A 970 101.24 206.50 -37.37
CA PRO A 970 100.32 205.88 -36.40
C PRO A 970 100.25 204.31 -36.45
N ASN A 971 99.11 203.74 -36.03
CA ASN A 971 98.70 202.33 -36.00
C ASN A 971 98.99 201.46 -37.26
N THR A 972 99.40 200.20 -37.05
CA THR A 972 98.56 198.98 -37.30
C THR A 972 98.90 197.90 -36.24
N ARG A 973 98.16 196.81 -35.92
CA ARG A 973 96.80 196.24 -36.16
C ARG A 973 96.66 194.91 -36.93
N TYR A 974 96.02 193.95 -36.24
CA TYR A 974 95.32 192.70 -36.64
C TYR A 974 96.08 191.47 -37.14
N TYR A 975 96.01 190.39 -36.34
CA TYR A 975 95.69 188.97 -36.62
C TYR A 975 96.23 188.28 -37.90
N LYS A 976 96.56 186.98 -37.86
CA LYS A 976 95.87 185.93 -37.09
C LYS A 976 96.80 184.82 -36.59
#